data_AF-A0A1H3Y2W5-F1
#
_entry.id   AF-A0A1H3Y2W5-F1
#
_cell.length_a   1.000
_cell.length_b   1.000
_cell.length_c   1.000
_cell.angle_alpha   90.00
_cell.angle_beta   90.00
_cell.angle_gamma   90.00
#
_symmetry.space_group_name_H-M   'P 1'
#
loop_
_entity.id
_entity.type
_entity.pdbx_description
1 polymer ?
#
loop_
_entity_poly.entity_id
_entity_poly.type
_entity_poly.pdbx_seq_one_letter_code
_entity_poly.pdbx_strand_id
1 'polypeptide(L)'
;MAAIEAHQVVIVCGETGSGKTTQLPKIALALGRGKLNAPPGKGRLIGHTQPRRIAASSVAKRIAEELKTPLGEVVGFKVRFQDRLSRDASVKLMTDGILLAETQTDPLLKAYDTLIIDEAHERSLNIDFLLGYLKEILPRRPDLKVIVTSATIDADRFAQHFASAKGPAPTIMVSGRTFPVEQRYRPFEESRDHDLNDAIADGVDELWRDPHNAGDILVFLPGEREIREAADHLRKHLSHQPVMRSAEVLPLFARLSQAEQDRIFDGHTGRRIVLATNVAETSLTVPGIRYVIDAGTARVKRYSFRSKVEQLLVEPISQAAANQRAGRCGRVANGICIRLYDEKDFDGRPRFTDPEILRSSLAGVILRMKSLHLGDVERFPFLEAPQRRAIADGYQLLNELGAVDDANELTPTGVELSKLPLDPRVGRMILEARSRGALEEVLVIASALSVQDVRDRPMEAQQQADQAHAKFDDDRSEFSGYLRLWKWIHDARGGHGETHKLSNRQYEQLLRQNFINVRRVREWRDIHSQLLTVVTEHKWRINAQPATYDALHMSMLSGLLGNIGWKLEDDEAYLGARGIKFYRHPGAHLKKKPGRWIVCAELVETTRLFGRGIANIEPQWIEQVGGHLLKKQLLDPHWEKKGAQVAALERATLYGLVVYSGRRVDFSRVDPAAAREIFVREALVGGQWESKLPFLAANRKLVREVEALEHKSRRQDVLVDDELIYAFYDAQVPADVASGLGFENWYRAQSKGAPRLLYLTRDELMRHQAAGITTQAFPPTLRLGGVDCAATYLHEPGDAKDGLTVTVPLFVLNQVSEERCEWLVTGMLKDKIQALLKSLPQKPRARLVPLPETATRLAEVFGAPEVFGHGSLTDALLKRVREETSLDVKRTDFKLDMLPPHLFMNLRVVDEHGRQLGMGRNLGALKAELGAQARGAFQALAGLNVKTAPEAPSAPAGKRDERPATAAEAPAAAVPAGQRYTAWTFGELPELMEVRRGAQSLIGFPALVDGGDAVTIEVFDEPAVAAAKHRIGLRRLFALQIKDALKYLEKNIPDLQKMAVAFMPLGTLEELRAQVIDVALDRAFLQDPLPTDEAGFKRRVEEGRGRLTLIANEVARLAGVILAEYAVAARKIKDTKIQPTATADALQQLQRLVGKRFLVDTPWQRLQHFARYLKAITLRLDKLRGDPDRDAQRLAELRPQEQRYWRLLAERKGAIDERMGEFRWLLEELRVSFFAQELRTPQPVSVKRLDKLWVQLES
;
A
#
# COMPACT_ATOMS: atom_id res chain seq x y z
N MET A 1 -54.37 -4.09 20.45
CA MET A 1 -55.39 -3.34 19.68
C MET A 1 -55.28 -1.85 19.96
N ALA A 2 -55.57 -1.37 21.18
CA ALA A 2 -55.47 0.05 21.56
C ALA A 2 -54.16 0.75 21.13
N ALA A 3 -53.00 0.09 21.29
CA ALA A 3 -51.72 0.64 20.84
C ALA A 3 -51.66 0.91 19.32
N ILE A 4 -52.18 -0.01 18.49
CA ILE A 4 -52.20 0.09 17.02
C ILE A 4 -53.15 1.21 16.57
N GLU A 5 -54.26 1.43 17.28
CA GLU A 5 -55.16 2.54 17.00
C GLU A 5 -54.49 3.89 17.32
N ALA A 6 -53.95 4.02 18.53
CA ALA A 6 -53.39 5.26 19.05
C ALA A 6 -52.05 5.69 18.42
N HIS A 7 -51.24 4.74 17.95
CA HIS A 7 -49.88 5.01 17.45
C HIS A 7 -49.71 4.58 16.01
N GLN A 8 -48.89 5.32 15.25
CA GLN A 8 -48.61 4.99 13.85
C GLN A 8 -47.66 3.78 13.74
N VAL A 9 -46.68 3.70 14.64
CA VAL A 9 -45.73 2.59 14.74
C VAL A 9 -45.88 1.90 16.10
N VAL A 10 -45.83 0.57 16.13
CA VAL A 10 -45.84 -0.23 17.36
C VAL A 10 -44.76 -1.30 17.28
N ILE A 11 -43.97 -1.45 18.35
CA ILE A 11 -42.99 -2.53 18.49
C ILE A 11 -43.63 -3.65 19.30
N VAL A 12 -43.63 -4.88 18.77
CA VAL A 12 -44.22 -6.05 19.45
C VAL A 12 -43.14 -7.08 19.71
N CYS A 13 -42.75 -7.21 20.96
CA CYS A 13 -41.72 -8.13 21.39
C CYS A 13 -42.34 -9.37 22.03
N GLY A 14 -41.82 -10.54 21.71
CA GLY A 14 -42.22 -11.77 22.38
C GLY A 14 -41.49 -12.97 21.83
N GLU A 15 -41.43 -14.05 22.60
CA GLU A 15 -40.68 -15.23 22.20
C GLU A 15 -41.29 -15.94 20.99
N THR A 16 -40.48 -16.71 20.28
CA THR A 16 -40.96 -17.53 19.17
C THR A 16 -41.99 -18.56 19.68
N GLY A 17 -43.14 -18.64 19.03
CA GLY A 17 -44.28 -19.47 19.50
C GLY A 17 -45.35 -18.72 20.29
N SER A 18 -45.16 -17.43 20.63
CA SER A 18 -46.20 -16.63 21.29
C SER A 18 -47.39 -16.21 20.39
N GLY A 19 -47.41 -16.65 19.13
CA GLY A 19 -48.49 -16.37 18.18
C GLY A 19 -48.42 -15.00 17.48
N LYS A 20 -47.41 -14.16 17.71
CA LYS A 20 -47.28 -12.81 17.09
C LYS A 20 -47.51 -12.83 15.58
N THR A 21 -46.73 -13.64 14.87
CA THR A 21 -46.75 -13.79 13.41
C THR A 21 -48.12 -14.19 12.86
N THR A 22 -48.87 -15.05 13.54
CA THR A 22 -50.18 -15.52 13.04
C THR A 22 -51.35 -14.65 13.52
N GLN A 23 -51.25 -14.03 14.70
CA GLN A 23 -52.34 -13.26 15.29
C GLN A 23 -52.35 -11.78 14.88
N LEU A 24 -51.19 -11.13 14.69
CA LEU A 24 -51.14 -9.70 14.36
C LEU A 24 -51.90 -9.31 13.07
N PRO A 25 -51.84 -10.09 11.97
CA PRO A 25 -52.64 -9.79 10.78
C PRO A 25 -54.14 -9.88 11.03
N LYS A 26 -54.58 -10.86 11.83
CA LYS A 26 -56.00 -11.02 12.21
C LYS A 26 -56.47 -9.89 13.11
N ILE A 27 -55.61 -9.44 14.02
CA ILE A 27 -55.87 -8.26 14.86
C ILE A 27 -56.02 -7.01 13.98
N ALA A 28 -55.15 -6.81 12.98
CA ALA A 28 -55.27 -5.70 12.04
C ALA A 28 -56.57 -5.78 11.23
N LEU A 29 -56.95 -6.96 10.73
CA LEU A 29 -58.24 -7.20 10.07
C LEU A 29 -59.42 -6.83 10.98
N ALA A 30 -59.39 -7.23 12.25
CA ALA A 30 -60.45 -6.90 13.22
C ALA A 30 -60.57 -5.39 13.50
N LEU A 31 -59.48 -4.64 13.32
CA LEU A 31 -59.45 -3.17 13.42
C LEU A 31 -59.90 -2.45 12.13
N GLY A 32 -60.51 -3.17 11.18
CA GLY A 32 -60.99 -2.60 9.91
C GLY A 32 -59.88 -2.25 8.91
N ARG A 33 -58.66 -2.78 9.10
CA ARG A 33 -57.56 -2.71 8.12
C ARG A 33 -57.66 -3.88 7.15
N GLY A 34 -57.08 -3.75 5.95
CA GLY A 34 -57.25 -4.76 4.91
C GLY A 34 -58.58 -4.59 4.15
N LYS A 35 -58.70 -5.17 2.95
CA LYS A 35 -59.90 -5.00 2.11
C LYS A 35 -61.18 -5.60 2.69
N LEU A 36 -61.08 -6.70 3.44
CA LEU A 36 -62.21 -7.50 3.91
C LEU A 36 -63.15 -6.72 4.84
N ASN A 37 -62.57 -5.99 5.79
CA ASN A 37 -63.31 -5.31 6.85
C ASN A 37 -63.26 -3.77 6.72
N ALA A 38 -62.67 -3.26 5.63
CA ALA A 38 -62.59 -1.82 5.39
C ALA A 38 -63.88 -1.27 4.77
N PRO A 39 -64.20 0.02 5.01
CA PRO A 39 -65.30 0.69 4.32
C PRO A 39 -65.15 0.61 2.79
N PRO A 40 -66.25 0.50 2.03
CA PRO A 40 -66.22 0.43 0.56
C PRO A 40 -65.36 1.56 -0.05
N GLY A 41 -64.44 1.18 -0.95
CA GLY A 41 -63.52 2.12 -1.62
C GLY A 41 -62.32 2.59 -0.79
N LYS A 42 -62.20 2.20 0.49
CA LYS A 42 -61.07 2.58 1.38
C LYS A 42 -60.10 1.44 1.73
N GLY A 43 -60.46 0.19 1.45
CA GLY A 43 -59.64 -0.98 1.78
C GLY A 43 -58.35 -1.07 0.98
N ARG A 44 -57.23 -1.29 1.68
CA ARG A 44 -55.91 -1.56 1.11
C ARG A 44 -55.38 -2.91 1.61
N LEU A 45 -54.16 -3.28 1.26
CA LEU A 45 -53.55 -4.52 1.74
C LEU A 45 -52.91 -4.33 3.12
N ILE A 46 -52.96 -5.38 3.93
CA ILE A 46 -52.05 -5.62 5.05
C ILE A 46 -50.85 -6.37 4.47
N GLY A 47 -49.70 -5.72 4.40
CA GLY A 47 -48.45 -6.37 4.01
C GLY A 47 -47.77 -6.96 5.24
N HIS A 48 -47.31 -8.20 5.15
CA HIS A 48 -46.62 -8.86 6.24
C HIS A 48 -45.35 -9.51 5.71
N THR A 49 -44.20 -8.94 6.06
CA THR A 49 -42.91 -9.42 5.59
C THR A 49 -42.37 -10.54 6.47
N GLN A 50 -41.59 -11.41 5.86
CA GLN A 50 -40.90 -12.54 6.47
C GLN A 50 -39.49 -12.63 5.86
N PRO A 51 -38.45 -12.97 6.63
CA PRO A 51 -37.09 -13.08 6.10
C PRO A 51 -36.92 -14.23 5.10
N ARG A 52 -37.75 -15.28 5.23
CA ARG A 52 -37.61 -16.53 4.46
C ARG A 52 -38.85 -16.86 3.65
N ARG A 53 -38.65 -17.39 2.44
CA ARG A 53 -39.75 -17.79 1.53
C ARG A 53 -40.68 -18.84 2.15
N ILE A 54 -40.09 -19.85 2.79
CA ILE A 54 -40.85 -20.95 3.43
C ILE A 54 -41.74 -20.40 4.55
N ALA A 55 -41.21 -19.48 5.38
CA ALA A 55 -41.96 -18.84 6.45
C ALA A 55 -43.15 -18.04 5.91
N ALA A 56 -42.96 -17.23 4.86
CA ALA A 56 -44.06 -16.51 4.22
C ALA A 56 -45.18 -17.44 3.74
N SER A 57 -44.84 -18.55 3.07
CA SER A 57 -45.84 -19.50 2.58
C SER A 57 -46.53 -20.29 3.69
N SER A 58 -45.79 -20.76 4.71
CA SER A 58 -46.35 -21.56 5.80
C SER A 58 -47.23 -20.73 6.72
N VAL A 59 -46.81 -19.49 7.03
CA VAL A 59 -47.59 -18.53 7.80
C VAL A 59 -48.87 -18.16 7.05
N ALA A 60 -48.80 -17.88 5.75
CA ALA A 60 -50.00 -17.60 4.96
C ALA A 60 -51.01 -18.75 5.00
N LYS A 61 -50.53 -20.00 4.81
CA LYS A 61 -51.36 -21.20 4.90
C LYS A 61 -51.99 -21.34 6.29
N ARG A 62 -51.20 -21.14 7.35
CA ARG A 62 -51.68 -21.24 8.73
C ARG A 62 -52.74 -20.19 9.07
N ILE A 63 -52.54 -18.94 8.65
CA ILE A 63 -53.53 -17.87 8.89
C ILE A 63 -54.81 -18.16 8.10
N ALA A 64 -54.71 -18.62 6.85
CA ALA A 64 -55.86 -18.99 6.04
C ALA A 64 -56.66 -20.15 6.69
N GLU A 65 -55.98 -21.17 7.22
CA GLU A 65 -56.59 -22.26 8.00
C GLU A 65 -57.29 -21.74 9.26
N GLU A 66 -56.64 -20.87 10.03
CA GLU A 66 -57.22 -20.27 11.25
C GLU A 66 -58.42 -19.36 10.96
N LEU A 67 -58.44 -18.68 9.82
CA LEU A 67 -59.58 -17.87 9.34
C LEU A 67 -60.65 -18.69 8.63
N LYS A 68 -60.41 -19.99 8.39
CA LYS A 68 -61.30 -20.89 7.64
C LYS A 68 -61.58 -20.38 6.21
N THR A 69 -60.58 -19.81 5.55
CA THR A 69 -60.68 -19.29 4.18
C THR A 69 -59.72 -20.03 3.24
N PRO A 70 -60.05 -20.22 1.95
CA PRO A 70 -59.11 -20.70 0.95
C PRO A 70 -57.85 -19.83 0.85
N LEU A 71 -56.68 -20.48 0.74
CA LEU A 71 -55.40 -19.79 0.54
C LEU A 71 -55.37 -19.06 -0.81
N GLY A 72 -55.18 -17.75 -0.74
CA GLY A 72 -55.13 -16.81 -1.87
C GLY A 72 -56.34 -15.87 -1.93
N GLU A 73 -57.48 -16.24 -1.31
CA GLU A 73 -58.71 -15.45 -1.37
C GLU A 73 -58.64 -14.26 -0.41
N VAL A 74 -58.65 -14.50 0.91
CA VAL A 74 -58.51 -13.43 1.93
C VAL A 74 -57.03 -13.22 2.30
N VAL A 75 -56.30 -14.31 2.49
CA VAL A 75 -54.88 -14.33 2.84
C VAL A 75 -54.13 -15.06 1.75
N GLY A 76 -53.16 -14.38 1.15
CA GLY A 76 -52.27 -14.96 0.16
C GLY A 76 -50.81 -14.65 0.47
N PHE A 77 -49.94 -15.14 -0.40
CA PHE A 77 -48.53 -14.81 -0.31
C PHE A 77 -47.93 -14.46 -1.67
N LYS A 78 -46.94 -13.58 -1.63
CA LYS A 78 -46.08 -13.25 -2.76
C LYS A 78 -44.64 -13.34 -2.31
N VAL A 79 -43.99 -14.43 -2.68
CA VAL A 79 -42.54 -14.56 -2.55
C VAL A 79 -41.93 -14.45 -3.93
N ARG A 80 -40.59 -14.39 -4.02
CA ARG A 80 -39.90 -14.49 -5.31
C ARG A 80 -40.52 -15.66 -6.10
N PHE A 81 -41.11 -15.42 -7.28
CA PHE A 81 -41.56 -16.43 -8.27
C PHE A 81 -42.78 -17.28 -7.92
N GLN A 82 -43.39 -17.07 -6.76
CA GLN A 82 -44.69 -17.66 -6.45
C GLN A 82 -45.58 -16.54 -5.95
N ASP A 83 -46.65 -16.30 -6.69
CA ASP A 83 -47.70 -15.36 -6.34
C ASP A 83 -49.00 -16.15 -6.24
N ARG A 84 -49.49 -16.30 -5.01
CA ARG A 84 -50.79 -16.91 -4.72
C ARG A 84 -51.60 -15.90 -3.93
N LEU A 85 -51.92 -14.79 -4.60
CA LEU A 85 -52.72 -13.68 -4.07
C LEU A 85 -53.80 -13.31 -5.09
N SER A 86 -55.06 -13.32 -4.65
CA SER A 86 -56.16 -12.79 -5.45
C SER A 86 -56.19 -11.26 -5.43
N ARG A 87 -56.87 -10.64 -6.41
CA ARG A 87 -57.02 -9.19 -6.47
C ARG A 87 -57.73 -8.60 -5.25
N ASP A 88 -58.64 -9.37 -4.64
CA ASP A 88 -59.49 -8.94 -3.52
C ASP A 88 -58.96 -9.40 -2.14
N ALA A 89 -57.79 -10.03 -2.12
CA ALA A 89 -57.12 -10.39 -0.89
C ALA A 89 -56.86 -9.18 0.01
N SER A 90 -56.86 -9.45 1.32
CA SER A 90 -56.67 -8.43 2.36
C SER A 90 -55.31 -8.51 3.00
N VAL A 91 -54.73 -9.71 3.10
CA VAL A 91 -53.42 -9.93 3.72
C VAL A 91 -52.48 -10.53 2.68
N LYS A 92 -51.34 -9.86 2.48
CA LYS A 92 -50.25 -10.35 1.64
C LYS A 92 -49.03 -10.66 2.49
N LEU A 93 -48.76 -11.95 2.67
CA LEU A 93 -47.50 -12.43 3.20
C LEU A 93 -46.44 -12.31 2.12
N MET A 94 -45.27 -11.80 2.41
CA MET A 94 -44.21 -11.65 1.42
C MET A 94 -42.83 -11.73 2.04
N THR A 95 -41.80 -11.89 1.22
CA THR A 95 -40.44 -11.70 1.71
C THR A 95 -40.07 -10.22 1.78
N ASP A 96 -39.14 -9.84 2.66
CA ASP A 96 -38.66 -8.44 2.75
C ASP A 96 -38.23 -7.88 1.38
N GLY A 97 -37.53 -8.71 0.59
CA GLY A 97 -37.09 -8.35 -0.76
C GLY A 97 -38.24 -8.05 -1.75
N ILE A 98 -39.44 -8.59 -1.55
CA ILE A 98 -40.62 -8.32 -2.39
C ILE A 98 -41.23 -6.96 -2.03
N LEU A 99 -41.37 -6.66 -0.74
CA LEU A 99 -41.80 -5.33 -0.30
C LEU A 99 -40.81 -4.27 -0.78
N LEU A 100 -39.52 -4.58 -0.62
CA LEU A 100 -38.45 -3.72 -1.11
C LEU A 100 -38.55 -3.52 -2.63
N ALA A 101 -38.75 -4.58 -3.43
CA ALA A 101 -38.99 -4.49 -4.88
C ALA A 101 -40.10 -3.48 -5.24
N GLU A 102 -41.22 -3.54 -4.53
CA GLU A 102 -42.40 -2.69 -4.78
C GLU A 102 -42.16 -1.21 -4.49
N THR A 103 -41.16 -0.83 -3.68
CA THR A 103 -40.78 0.59 -3.48
C THR A 103 -40.35 1.30 -4.76
N GLN A 104 -39.92 0.56 -5.80
CA GLN A 104 -39.52 1.16 -7.08
C GLN A 104 -40.71 1.60 -7.93
N THR A 105 -41.81 0.84 -7.91
CA THR A 105 -43.02 1.13 -8.69
C THR A 105 -44.06 1.89 -7.87
N ASP A 106 -44.05 1.72 -6.54
CA ASP A 106 -44.88 2.43 -5.58
C ASP A 106 -44.02 3.03 -4.45
N PRO A 107 -43.31 4.16 -4.68
CA PRO A 107 -42.41 4.78 -3.70
C PRO A 107 -43.08 5.32 -2.43
N LEU A 108 -44.41 5.31 -2.37
CA LEU A 108 -45.15 5.66 -1.16
C LEU A 108 -45.85 4.46 -0.56
N LEU A 109 -45.71 3.25 -1.14
CA LEU A 109 -46.38 2.02 -0.70
C LEU A 109 -47.90 2.23 -0.52
N LYS A 110 -48.54 2.95 -1.45
CA LYS A 110 -49.97 3.28 -1.44
C LYS A 110 -50.86 2.04 -1.52
N ALA A 111 -50.34 0.91 -2.02
CA ALA A 111 -51.06 -0.36 -2.00
C ALA A 111 -51.41 -0.86 -0.58
N TYR A 112 -50.76 -0.33 0.46
CA TYR A 112 -50.88 -0.80 1.84
C TYR A 112 -51.48 0.25 2.78
N ASP A 113 -52.31 -0.22 3.72
CA ASP A 113 -52.72 0.56 4.91
C ASP A 113 -51.96 0.13 6.18
N THR A 114 -51.39 -1.07 6.18
CA THR A 114 -50.69 -1.67 7.32
C THR A 114 -49.51 -2.49 6.81
N LEU A 115 -48.34 -2.31 7.42
CA LEU A 115 -47.15 -3.12 7.18
C LEU A 115 -46.68 -3.76 8.50
N ILE A 116 -46.49 -5.07 8.46
CA ILE A 116 -45.93 -5.86 9.56
C ILE A 116 -44.54 -6.32 9.12
N ILE A 117 -43.50 -5.79 9.77
CA ILE A 117 -42.11 -6.20 9.57
C ILE A 117 -41.80 -7.23 10.65
N ASP A 118 -41.85 -8.50 10.28
CA ASP A 118 -41.69 -9.62 11.22
C ASP A 118 -40.21 -10.01 11.36
N GLU A 119 -39.87 -10.63 12.49
CA GLU A 119 -38.52 -11.19 12.73
C GLU A 119 -37.41 -10.13 12.57
N ALA A 120 -37.66 -8.87 12.95
CA ALA A 120 -36.73 -7.76 12.75
C ALA A 120 -35.39 -7.94 13.49
N HIS A 121 -35.34 -8.86 14.46
CA HIS A 121 -34.13 -9.27 15.16
C HIS A 121 -33.12 -10.04 14.28
N GLU A 122 -33.52 -10.57 13.12
CA GLU A 122 -32.56 -11.15 12.16
C GLU A 122 -31.64 -10.08 11.56
N ARG A 123 -32.05 -8.80 11.59
CA ARG A 123 -31.24 -7.64 11.16
C ARG A 123 -30.60 -7.85 9.77
N SER A 124 -31.39 -8.36 8.84
CA SER A 124 -30.99 -8.54 7.45
C SER A 124 -30.87 -7.19 6.75
N LEU A 125 -30.09 -7.15 5.67
CA LEU A 125 -29.86 -5.93 4.91
C LEU A 125 -31.17 -5.30 4.40
N ASN A 126 -32.11 -6.14 3.97
CA ASN A 126 -33.42 -5.70 3.47
C ASN A 126 -34.30 -5.13 4.60
N ILE A 127 -34.28 -5.75 5.79
CA ILE A 127 -35.06 -5.27 6.94
C ILE A 127 -34.53 -3.90 7.36
N ASP A 128 -33.22 -3.76 7.59
CA ASP A 128 -32.63 -2.49 8.02
C ASP A 128 -32.90 -1.36 7.01
N PHE A 129 -32.83 -1.66 5.72
CA PHE A 129 -33.20 -0.72 4.67
C PHE A 129 -34.68 -0.31 4.73
N LEU A 130 -35.58 -1.30 4.82
CA LEU A 130 -37.03 -1.05 4.90
C LEU A 130 -37.38 -0.21 6.14
N LEU A 131 -36.76 -0.46 7.28
CA LEU A 131 -37.01 0.32 8.50
C LEU A 131 -36.57 1.79 8.35
N GLY A 132 -35.44 2.05 7.70
CA GLY A 132 -35.02 3.41 7.37
C GLY A 132 -35.95 4.08 6.34
N TYR A 133 -36.33 3.34 5.31
CA TYR A 133 -37.24 3.81 4.27
C TYR A 133 -38.63 4.16 4.83
N LEU A 134 -39.17 3.29 5.69
CA LEU A 134 -40.43 3.53 6.38
C LEU A 134 -40.36 4.80 7.23
N LYS A 135 -39.27 5.02 7.96
CA LYS A 135 -39.08 6.24 8.76
C LYS A 135 -39.15 7.50 7.92
N GLU A 136 -38.62 7.50 6.71
CA GLU A 136 -38.70 8.66 5.80
C GLU A 136 -40.12 8.88 5.22
N ILE A 137 -40.85 7.81 4.88
CA ILE A 137 -42.16 7.96 4.25
C ILE A 137 -43.31 8.15 5.25
N LEU A 138 -43.17 7.72 6.51
CA LEU A 138 -44.23 7.79 7.52
C LEU A 138 -44.78 9.21 7.74
N PRO A 139 -43.96 10.29 7.79
CA PRO A 139 -44.47 11.67 7.82
C PRO A 139 -45.35 12.03 6.63
N ARG A 140 -45.13 11.42 5.46
CA ARG A 140 -45.92 11.62 4.22
C ARG A 140 -47.10 10.66 4.11
N ARG A 141 -47.15 9.62 4.94
CA ARG A 141 -48.16 8.56 4.97
C ARG A 141 -48.75 8.39 6.39
N PRO A 142 -49.42 9.41 6.95
CA PRO A 142 -50.02 9.34 8.29
C PRO A 142 -51.09 8.24 8.44
N ASP A 143 -51.64 7.77 7.32
CA ASP A 143 -52.63 6.69 7.24
C ASP A 143 -52.04 5.29 7.41
N LEU A 144 -50.74 5.12 7.09
CA LEU A 144 -50.03 3.85 7.12
C LEU A 144 -49.67 3.46 8.55
N LYS A 145 -50.08 2.27 8.98
CA LYS A 145 -49.67 1.65 10.25
C LYS A 145 -48.47 0.74 10.05
N VAL A 146 -47.50 0.79 10.96
CA VAL A 146 -46.33 -0.10 10.94
C VAL A 146 -46.25 -0.86 12.25
N ILE A 147 -46.09 -2.18 12.15
CA ILE A 147 -45.87 -3.06 13.29
C ILE A 147 -44.53 -3.74 13.07
N VAL A 148 -43.59 -3.55 13.99
CA VAL A 148 -42.28 -4.22 13.94
C VAL A 148 -42.27 -5.28 15.02
N THR A 149 -41.96 -6.53 14.66
CA THR A 149 -41.90 -7.61 15.65
C THR A 149 -40.45 -8.04 15.90
N SER A 150 -40.18 -8.44 17.14
CA SER A 150 -38.87 -8.97 17.54
C SER A 150 -39.03 -10.11 18.54
N ALA A 151 -38.12 -11.09 18.47
CA ALA A 151 -37.99 -12.14 19.47
C ALA A 151 -36.99 -11.79 20.58
N THR A 152 -36.23 -10.70 20.43
CA THR A 152 -35.19 -10.25 21.37
C THR A 152 -35.59 -8.95 22.07
N ILE A 153 -34.92 -8.67 23.19
CA ILE A 153 -35.13 -7.50 24.06
C ILE A 153 -34.55 -6.21 23.45
N ASP A 154 -33.97 -6.23 22.24
CA ASP A 154 -33.49 -5.01 21.53
C ASP A 154 -34.64 -4.11 21.00
N ALA A 155 -35.80 -4.16 21.67
CA ALA A 155 -37.00 -3.39 21.39
C ALA A 155 -36.74 -1.88 21.45
N ASP A 156 -35.87 -1.46 22.36
CA ASP A 156 -35.57 -0.06 22.62
C ASP A 156 -34.94 0.62 21.40
N ARG A 157 -34.05 -0.07 20.67
CA ARG A 157 -33.47 0.49 19.44
C ARG A 157 -34.55 0.72 18.39
N PHE A 158 -35.44 -0.25 18.16
CA PHE A 158 -36.54 -0.07 17.22
C PHE A 158 -37.52 1.05 17.66
N ALA A 159 -37.81 1.13 18.96
CA ALA A 159 -38.68 2.15 19.52
C ALA A 159 -38.09 3.56 19.36
N GLN A 160 -36.78 3.72 19.63
CA GLN A 160 -36.04 4.96 19.45
C GLN A 160 -35.91 5.35 17.98
N HIS A 161 -35.72 4.37 17.09
CA HIS A 161 -35.64 4.61 15.65
C HIS A 161 -36.87 5.33 15.13
N PHE A 162 -38.06 4.86 15.52
CA PHE A 162 -39.35 5.46 15.16
C PHE A 162 -39.85 6.49 16.17
N ALA A 163 -38.96 7.12 16.95
CA ALA A 163 -39.35 8.18 17.85
C ALA A 163 -40.01 9.34 17.10
N SER A 164 -41.07 9.87 17.70
CA SER A 164 -41.84 11.01 17.20
C SER A 164 -41.84 12.14 18.23
N ALA A 165 -42.53 13.24 17.92
CA ALA A 165 -42.76 14.31 18.90
C ALA A 165 -43.45 13.83 20.21
N LYS A 166 -44.13 12.67 20.18
CA LYS A 166 -44.77 12.04 21.34
C LYS A 166 -43.84 11.10 22.13
N GLY A 167 -42.57 11.03 21.75
CA GLY A 167 -41.60 10.09 22.32
C GLY A 167 -41.37 8.84 21.46
N PRO A 168 -40.66 7.83 21.99
CA PRO A 168 -40.36 6.58 21.30
C PRO A 168 -41.64 5.80 20.95
N ALA A 169 -41.59 4.96 19.92
CA ALA A 169 -42.73 4.10 19.57
C ALA A 169 -43.03 3.12 20.73
N PRO A 170 -44.32 2.86 21.05
CA PRO A 170 -44.68 1.98 22.16
C PRO A 170 -44.21 0.56 21.92
N THR A 171 -43.57 -0.02 22.94
CA THR A 171 -43.17 -1.43 22.98
C THR A 171 -44.19 -2.24 23.75
N ILE A 172 -44.73 -3.29 23.12
CA ILE A 172 -45.65 -4.25 23.72
C ILE A 172 -44.93 -5.57 23.92
N MET A 173 -44.77 -5.98 25.17
CA MET A 173 -44.22 -7.28 25.54
C MET A 173 -45.34 -8.33 25.59
N VAL A 174 -45.20 -9.39 24.79
CA VAL A 174 -46.12 -10.52 24.72
C VAL A 174 -45.40 -11.74 25.30
N SER A 175 -45.73 -12.09 26.54
CA SER A 175 -45.22 -13.29 27.20
C SER A 175 -45.65 -14.56 26.46
N GLY A 176 -44.71 -15.42 26.11
CA GLY A 176 -44.99 -16.79 25.68
C GLY A 176 -45.30 -17.68 26.88
N ARG A 177 -45.86 -18.86 26.62
CA ARG A 177 -45.84 -19.98 27.58
C ARG A 177 -44.56 -20.78 27.32
N THR A 178 -43.44 -20.34 27.89
CA THR A 178 -42.18 -21.09 27.83
C THR A 178 -41.95 -21.81 29.15
N PHE A 179 -41.50 -23.05 29.04
CA PHE A 179 -41.10 -23.87 30.17
C PHE A 179 -39.64 -23.55 30.55
N PRO A 180 -39.28 -23.63 31.84
CA PRO A 180 -37.90 -23.45 32.28
C PRO A 180 -36.90 -24.33 31.52
N VAL A 181 -35.76 -23.74 31.18
CA VAL A 181 -34.61 -24.44 30.56
C VAL A 181 -33.44 -24.42 31.54
N GLU A 182 -32.99 -25.60 31.95
CA GLU A 182 -31.76 -25.77 32.74
C GLU A 182 -30.54 -25.58 31.83
N GLN A 183 -29.61 -24.70 32.20
CA GLN A 183 -28.38 -24.46 31.46
C GLN A 183 -27.23 -25.23 32.09
N ARG A 184 -26.47 -25.99 31.29
CA ARG A 184 -25.28 -26.73 31.72
C ARG A 184 -24.08 -26.38 30.85
N TYR A 185 -22.97 -26.00 31.45
CA TYR A 185 -21.71 -25.75 30.75
C TYR A 185 -20.80 -26.98 30.83
N ARG A 186 -20.33 -27.45 29.68
CA ARG A 186 -19.46 -28.62 29.48
C ARG A 186 -18.35 -28.28 28.48
N PRO A 187 -17.44 -27.35 28.82
CA PRO A 187 -16.28 -27.09 27.97
C PRO A 187 -15.45 -28.38 27.81
N PHE A 188 -14.87 -28.57 26.64
CA PHE A 188 -13.96 -29.67 26.34
C PHE A 188 -12.64 -29.13 25.77
N GLU A 189 -11.56 -29.87 25.98
CA GLU A 189 -10.25 -29.57 25.38
C GLU A 189 -10.03 -30.51 24.19
N GLU A 190 -9.82 -29.95 23.00
CA GLU A 190 -9.51 -30.75 21.81
C GLU A 190 -8.16 -31.45 21.98
N SER A 191 -8.18 -32.78 21.91
CA SER A 191 -7.00 -33.64 21.92
C SER A 191 -7.06 -34.63 20.76
N ARG A 192 -6.00 -35.43 20.56
CA ARG A 192 -5.97 -36.44 19.50
C ARG A 192 -7.06 -37.52 19.65
N ASP A 193 -7.46 -37.80 20.89
CA ASP A 193 -8.38 -38.89 21.23
C ASP A 193 -9.75 -38.38 21.72
N HIS A 194 -9.96 -37.05 21.73
CA HIS A 194 -11.21 -36.44 22.18
C HIS A 194 -11.46 -35.12 21.42
N ASP A 195 -12.45 -35.11 20.54
CA ASP A 195 -12.84 -33.97 19.71
C ASP A 195 -14.30 -33.53 19.93
N LEU A 196 -14.78 -32.58 19.11
CA LEU A 196 -16.15 -32.07 19.19
C LEU A 196 -17.22 -33.18 19.12
N ASN A 197 -16.99 -34.23 18.32
CA ASN A 197 -17.94 -35.32 18.15
C ASN A 197 -18.03 -36.20 19.40
N ASP A 198 -16.92 -36.37 20.11
CA ASP A 198 -16.87 -37.05 21.41
C ASP A 198 -17.61 -36.23 22.47
N ALA A 199 -17.38 -34.92 22.54
CA ALA A 199 -18.08 -34.04 23.47
C ALA A 199 -19.61 -34.01 23.22
N ILE A 200 -20.04 -34.10 21.96
CA ILE A 200 -21.46 -34.25 21.62
C ILE A 200 -22.00 -35.60 22.10
N ALA A 201 -21.25 -36.69 21.90
CA ALA A 201 -21.63 -38.02 22.36
C ALA A 201 -21.76 -38.07 23.91
N ASP A 202 -20.83 -37.47 24.63
CA ASP A 202 -20.88 -37.32 26.09
C ASP A 202 -22.13 -36.54 26.54
N GLY A 203 -22.46 -35.46 25.83
CA GLY A 203 -23.68 -34.69 26.07
C GLY A 203 -24.96 -35.50 25.83
N VAL A 204 -24.98 -36.33 24.77
CA VAL A 204 -26.09 -37.24 24.49
C VAL A 204 -26.24 -38.28 25.60
N ASP A 205 -25.13 -38.89 26.03
CA ASP A 205 -25.11 -39.87 27.11
C ASP A 205 -25.56 -39.23 28.43
N GLU A 206 -25.14 -38.00 28.75
CA GLU A 206 -25.59 -37.26 29.94
C GLU A 206 -27.13 -37.06 29.94
N LEU A 207 -27.70 -36.66 28.81
CA LEU A 207 -29.12 -36.35 28.69
C LEU A 207 -30.01 -37.61 28.72
N TRP A 208 -29.55 -38.70 28.11
CA TRP A 208 -30.28 -39.96 28.00
C TRP A 208 -29.87 -41.03 29.03
N ARG A 209 -29.02 -40.68 30.01
CA ARG A 209 -28.58 -41.56 31.11
C ARG A 209 -29.74 -42.18 31.89
N ASP A 210 -30.80 -41.41 32.15
CA ASP A 210 -32.04 -41.92 32.77
C ASP A 210 -32.98 -42.48 31.67
N PRO A 211 -33.39 -43.76 31.74
CA PRO A 211 -34.36 -44.34 30.81
C PRO A 211 -35.69 -43.57 30.74
N HIS A 212 -36.10 -42.87 31.79
CA HIS A 212 -37.33 -42.06 31.83
C HIS A 212 -37.21 -40.73 31.04
N ASN A 213 -35.99 -40.36 30.62
CA ASN A 213 -35.72 -39.19 29.78
C ASN A 213 -35.94 -39.53 28.30
N ALA A 214 -37.20 -39.58 27.86
CA ALA A 214 -37.59 -39.91 26.47
C ALA A 214 -37.67 -38.69 25.51
N GLY A 215 -36.88 -37.63 25.76
CA GLY A 215 -36.94 -36.40 24.97
C GLY A 215 -35.97 -36.36 23.79
N ASP A 216 -36.35 -35.71 22.70
CA ASP A 216 -35.48 -35.53 21.53
C ASP A 216 -34.41 -34.47 21.77
N ILE A 217 -33.26 -34.66 21.12
CA ILE A 217 -32.09 -33.80 21.22
C ILE A 217 -31.94 -32.98 19.93
N LEU A 218 -31.74 -31.67 20.06
CA LEU A 218 -31.34 -30.79 18.97
C LEU A 218 -29.89 -30.33 19.19
N VAL A 219 -28.99 -30.65 18.25
CA VAL A 219 -27.59 -30.26 18.32
C VAL A 219 -27.31 -29.13 17.33
N PHE A 220 -26.75 -28.01 17.77
CA PHE A 220 -26.35 -26.90 16.90
C PHE A 220 -24.89 -27.00 16.48
N LEU A 221 -24.65 -27.01 15.17
CA LEU A 221 -23.33 -27.14 14.53
C LEU A 221 -23.11 -26.05 13.47
N PRO A 222 -21.84 -25.65 13.20
CA PRO A 222 -21.56 -24.50 12.34
C PRO A 222 -21.77 -24.77 10.85
N GLY A 223 -21.80 -26.02 10.39
CA GLY A 223 -21.91 -26.33 8.96
C GLY A 223 -22.25 -27.78 8.61
N GLU A 224 -22.44 -28.03 7.31
CA GLU A 224 -22.83 -29.33 6.76
C GLU A 224 -21.79 -30.42 7.02
N ARG A 225 -20.49 -30.10 6.87
CA ARG A 225 -19.42 -31.08 7.10
C ARG A 225 -19.46 -31.58 8.53
N GLU A 226 -19.50 -30.64 9.47
CA GLU A 226 -19.55 -30.93 10.90
C GLU A 226 -20.81 -31.75 11.27
N ILE A 227 -21.96 -31.45 10.64
CA ILE A 227 -23.19 -32.24 10.83
C ILE A 227 -23.04 -33.68 10.35
N ARG A 228 -22.40 -33.92 9.20
CA ARG A 228 -22.21 -35.28 8.67
C ARG A 228 -21.24 -36.08 9.52
N GLU A 229 -20.12 -35.47 9.91
CA GLU A 229 -19.12 -36.08 10.79
C GLU A 229 -19.74 -36.47 12.14
N ALA A 230 -20.49 -35.55 12.78
CA ALA A 230 -21.22 -35.83 14.01
C ALA A 230 -22.29 -36.91 13.83
N ALA A 231 -23.01 -36.93 12.69
CA ALA A 231 -24.02 -37.95 12.42
C ALA A 231 -23.41 -39.36 12.35
N ASP A 232 -22.30 -39.50 11.63
CA ASP A 232 -21.62 -40.79 11.47
C ASP A 232 -20.95 -41.24 12.76
N HIS A 233 -20.39 -40.30 13.53
CA HIS A 233 -19.85 -40.57 14.86
C HIS A 233 -20.95 -41.06 15.82
N LEU A 234 -22.06 -40.32 15.94
CA LEU A 234 -23.17 -40.69 16.81
C LEU A 234 -23.80 -42.01 16.43
N ARG A 235 -23.99 -42.31 15.13
CA ARG A 235 -24.54 -43.62 14.72
C ARG A 235 -23.67 -44.77 15.19
N LYS A 236 -22.34 -44.63 15.13
CA LYS A 236 -21.40 -45.64 15.63
C LYS A 236 -21.49 -45.74 17.16
N HIS A 237 -21.40 -44.61 17.85
CA HIS A 237 -21.50 -44.54 19.33
C HIS A 237 -22.76 -45.21 19.87
N LEU A 238 -23.93 -44.84 19.31
CA LEU A 238 -25.23 -45.33 19.74
C LEU A 238 -25.46 -46.82 19.42
N SER A 239 -24.79 -47.36 18.39
CA SER A 239 -24.93 -48.78 17.99
C SER A 239 -24.44 -49.75 19.06
N HIS A 240 -23.51 -49.30 19.92
CA HIS A 240 -22.96 -50.10 21.02
C HIS A 240 -23.84 -50.10 22.27
N GLN A 241 -24.88 -49.26 22.34
CA GLN A 241 -25.75 -49.15 23.52
C GLN A 241 -27.12 -49.80 23.27
N PRO A 242 -27.52 -50.86 24.01
CA PRO A 242 -28.74 -51.63 23.74
C PRO A 242 -30.04 -50.83 23.71
N VAL A 243 -30.13 -49.76 24.51
CA VAL A 243 -31.30 -48.88 24.65
C VAL A 243 -31.33 -47.78 23.58
N MET A 244 -30.16 -47.37 23.06
CA MET A 244 -30.05 -46.21 22.16
C MET A 244 -29.80 -46.58 20.70
N ARG A 245 -29.49 -47.86 20.40
CA ARG A 245 -29.23 -48.35 19.03
C ARG A 245 -30.35 -48.14 18.02
N SER A 246 -31.58 -47.90 18.47
CA SER A 246 -32.74 -47.60 17.61
C SER A 246 -33.03 -46.11 17.46
N ALA A 247 -32.18 -45.22 18.00
CA ALA A 247 -32.38 -43.77 17.91
C ALA A 247 -32.17 -43.26 16.47
N GLU A 248 -33.02 -42.33 16.05
CA GLU A 248 -32.91 -41.68 14.74
C GLU A 248 -31.91 -40.51 14.80
N VAL A 249 -30.93 -40.49 13.90
CA VAL A 249 -30.00 -39.36 13.74
C VAL A 249 -30.27 -38.67 12.40
N LEU A 250 -30.90 -37.49 12.45
CA LEU A 250 -31.39 -36.74 11.31
C LEU A 250 -30.62 -35.41 11.13
N PRO A 251 -30.08 -35.12 9.94
CA PRO A 251 -29.46 -33.83 9.67
C PRO A 251 -30.52 -32.73 9.39
N LEU A 252 -30.19 -31.47 9.67
CA LEU A 252 -31.00 -30.29 9.35
C LEU A 252 -30.14 -29.09 8.91
N PHE A 253 -29.98 -28.91 7.60
CA PHE A 253 -29.31 -27.74 7.03
C PHE A 253 -29.94 -27.36 5.68
N ALA A 254 -29.71 -26.13 5.23
CA ALA A 254 -30.44 -25.53 4.10
C ALA A 254 -30.40 -26.37 2.79
N ARG A 255 -29.29 -27.09 2.55
CA ARG A 255 -29.08 -27.91 1.34
C ARG A 255 -29.89 -29.21 1.29
N LEU A 256 -30.50 -29.67 2.39
CA LEU A 256 -31.32 -30.89 2.42
C LEU A 256 -32.59 -30.75 1.57
N SER A 257 -32.99 -31.80 0.86
CA SER A 257 -34.22 -31.81 0.06
C SER A 257 -35.47 -31.54 0.91
N GLN A 258 -36.54 -31.07 0.28
CA GLN A 258 -37.79 -30.79 1.00
C GLN A 258 -38.29 -32.03 1.73
N ALA A 259 -38.25 -33.21 1.08
CA ALA A 259 -38.63 -34.46 1.72
C ALA A 259 -37.75 -34.80 2.94
N GLU A 260 -36.44 -34.55 2.89
CA GLU A 260 -35.54 -34.77 4.04
C GLU A 260 -35.77 -33.77 5.17
N GLN A 261 -36.10 -32.52 4.85
CA GLN A 261 -36.51 -31.54 5.86
C GLN A 261 -37.88 -31.89 6.46
N ASP A 262 -38.81 -32.38 5.64
CA ASP A 262 -40.15 -32.78 6.05
C ASP A 262 -40.10 -33.97 7.03
N ARG A 263 -39.15 -34.90 6.86
CA ARG A 263 -38.92 -36.03 7.79
C ARG A 263 -38.69 -35.62 9.24
N ILE A 264 -38.23 -34.41 9.48
CA ILE A 264 -38.02 -33.87 10.83
C ILE A 264 -39.35 -33.58 11.53
N PHE A 265 -40.42 -33.33 10.75
CA PHE A 265 -41.78 -33.08 11.24
C PHE A 265 -42.63 -34.35 11.30
N ASP A 266 -42.18 -35.45 10.72
CA ASP A 266 -42.86 -36.74 10.81
C ASP A 266 -42.84 -37.24 12.26
N GLY A 267 -43.99 -37.77 12.71
CA GLY A 267 -44.12 -38.37 14.04
C GLY A 267 -43.29 -39.64 14.17
N HIS A 268 -42.75 -39.87 15.37
CA HIS A 268 -41.93 -41.03 15.72
C HIS A 268 -42.23 -41.53 17.13
N THR A 269 -41.89 -42.78 17.41
CA THR A 269 -42.14 -43.45 18.70
C THR A 269 -40.85 -43.72 19.50
N GLY A 270 -39.68 -43.48 18.90
CA GLY A 270 -38.36 -43.68 19.50
C GLY A 270 -37.66 -42.37 19.88
N ARG A 271 -36.39 -42.45 20.23
CA ARG A 271 -35.55 -41.28 20.50
C ARG A 271 -35.01 -40.68 19.20
N ARG A 272 -34.96 -39.36 19.08
CA ARG A 272 -34.40 -38.68 17.90
C ARG A 272 -33.35 -37.64 18.28
N ILE A 273 -32.29 -37.58 17.47
CA ILE A 273 -31.27 -36.52 17.48
C ILE A 273 -31.36 -35.78 16.16
N VAL A 274 -31.59 -34.47 16.22
CA VAL A 274 -31.58 -33.58 15.07
C VAL A 274 -30.30 -32.75 15.09
N LEU A 275 -29.46 -32.89 14.06
CA LEU A 275 -28.19 -32.16 13.94
C LEU A 275 -28.36 -30.98 13.00
N ALA A 276 -28.38 -29.75 13.53
CA ALA A 276 -28.85 -28.58 12.81
C ALA A 276 -27.83 -27.43 12.73
N THR A 277 -27.91 -26.66 11.63
CA THR A 277 -27.34 -25.30 11.58
C THR A 277 -28.31 -24.28 12.18
N ASN A 278 -28.00 -22.98 12.07
CA ASN A 278 -28.89 -21.88 12.50
C ASN A 278 -30.26 -21.86 11.79
N VAL A 279 -30.52 -22.76 10.84
CA VAL A 279 -31.86 -22.99 10.27
C VAL A 279 -32.90 -23.31 11.36
N ALA A 280 -32.51 -24.00 12.43
CA ALA A 280 -33.40 -24.32 13.54
C ALA A 280 -33.50 -23.20 14.61
N GLU A 281 -32.67 -22.15 14.51
CA GLU A 281 -32.49 -21.13 15.56
C GLU A 281 -33.64 -20.14 15.66
N THR A 282 -34.25 -19.72 14.54
CA THR A 282 -35.32 -18.70 14.50
C THR A 282 -36.59 -19.26 13.88
N SER A 283 -36.59 -19.43 12.56
CA SER A 283 -37.81 -19.54 11.73
C SER A 283 -38.41 -20.95 11.62
N LEU A 284 -37.76 -21.98 12.16
CA LEU A 284 -38.24 -23.36 12.11
C LEU A 284 -38.47 -23.94 13.51
N THR A 285 -39.62 -24.55 13.74
CA THR A 285 -39.96 -25.18 15.02
C THR A 285 -39.94 -26.69 14.87
N VAL A 286 -38.85 -27.32 15.30
CA VAL A 286 -38.76 -28.79 15.33
C VAL A 286 -39.64 -29.32 16.48
N PRO A 287 -40.60 -30.23 16.22
CA PRO A 287 -41.44 -30.80 17.26
C PRO A 287 -40.64 -31.77 18.15
N GLY A 288 -41.11 -32.03 19.38
CA GLY A 288 -40.55 -33.07 20.25
C GLY A 288 -39.24 -32.74 20.98
N ILE A 289 -38.58 -31.62 20.64
CA ILE A 289 -37.30 -31.23 21.25
C ILE A 289 -37.46 -30.92 22.74
N ARG A 290 -36.74 -31.68 23.57
CA ARG A 290 -36.65 -31.50 25.02
C ARG A 290 -35.23 -31.15 25.47
N TYR A 291 -34.22 -31.43 24.64
CA TYR A 291 -32.84 -31.15 24.97
C TYR A 291 -32.12 -30.44 23.83
N VAL A 292 -31.18 -29.57 24.18
CA VAL A 292 -30.30 -28.89 23.22
C VAL A 292 -28.84 -29.17 23.60
N ILE A 293 -28.01 -29.42 22.59
CA ILE A 293 -26.55 -29.37 22.71
C ILE A 293 -26.06 -28.26 21.78
N ASP A 294 -25.38 -27.26 22.32
CA ASP A 294 -24.90 -26.09 21.58
C ASP A 294 -23.38 -26.10 21.50
N ALA A 295 -22.84 -26.30 20.30
CA ALA A 295 -21.40 -26.18 20.04
C ALA A 295 -20.89 -24.73 20.15
N GLY A 296 -21.79 -23.74 20.24
CA GLY A 296 -21.43 -22.35 20.50
C GLY A 296 -20.84 -21.59 19.32
N THR A 297 -20.77 -22.20 18.14
CA THR A 297 -20.23 -21.57 16.92
C THR A 297 -21.25 -21.56 15.78
N ALA A 298 -21.02 -20.69 14.80
CA ALA A 298 -21.77 -20.61 13.55
C ALA A 298 -20.88 -20.17 12.40
N ARG A 299 -21.21 -20.57 11.16
CA ARG A 299 -20.61 -19.96 9.97
C ARG A 299 -21.27 -18.62 9.66
N VAL A 300 -20.50 -17.55 9.70
CA VAL A 300 -20.93 -16.17 9.46
C VAL A 300 -20.27 -15.65 8.19
N LYS A 301 -21.09 -15.08 7.29
CA LYS A 301 -20.61 -14.38 6.10
C LYS A 301 -20.08 -13.00 6.50
N ARG A 302 -18.83 -12.70 6.15
CA ARG A 302 -18.18 -11.39 6.35
C ARG A 302 -17.56 -10.88 5.06
N TYR A 303 -17.59 -9.56 4.86
CA TYR A 303 -17.00 -8.90 3.72
C TYR A 303 -15.68 -8.21 4.09
N SER A 304 -14.60 -8.56 3.39
CA SER A 304 -13.31 -7.89 3.55
C SER A 304 -13.22 -6.68 2.63
N PHE A 305 -13.31 -5.47 3.19
CA PHE A 305 -13.16 -4.21 2.44
C PHE A 305 -11.77 -4.00 1.83
N ARG A 306 -10.75 -4.75 2.28
CA ARG A 306 -9.39 -4.64 1.75
C ARG A 306 -9.22 -5.49 0.49
N SER A 307 -9.67 -6.75 0.52
CA SER A 307 -9.59 -7.65 -0.63
C SER A 307 -10.81 -7.57 -1.55
N LYS A 308 -11.90 -6.93 -1.10
CA LYS A 308 -13.22 -6.88 -1.74
C LYS A 308 -13.84 -8.27 -1.94
N VAL A 309 -13.55 -9.18 -1.01
CA VAL A 309 -13.92 -10.60 -1.07
C VAL A 309 -14.84 -10.96 0.08
N GLU A 310 -15.80 -11.84 -0.19
CA GLU A 310 -16.64 -12.46 0.82
C GLU A 310 -15.91 -13.66 1.45
N GLN A 311 -15.95 -13.72 2.78
CA GLN A 311 -15.37 -14.77 3.61
C GLN A 311 -16.49 -15.47 4.38
N LEU A 312 -16.37 -16.77 4.55
CA LEU A 312 -17.28 -17.56 5.39
C LEU A 312 -16.50 -18.11 6.58
N LEU A 313 -16.57 -17.39 7.70
CA LEU A 313 -15.78 -17.67 8.90
C LEU A 313 -16.61 -18.47 9.91
N VAL A 314 -15.98 -19.39 10.62
CA VAL A 314 -16.59 -20.04 11.80
C VAL A 314 -16.24 -19.19 13.01
N GLU A 315 -17.26 -18.69 13.71
CA GLU A 315 -17.10 -17.76 14.82
C GLU A 315 -18.00 -18.14 16.00
N PRO A 316 -17.64 -17.75 17.25
CA PRO A 316 -18.54 -17.87 18.40
C PRO A 316 -19.85 -17.09 18.17
N ILE A 317 -20.98 -17.68 18.57
CA ILE A 317 -22.28 -17.02 18.51
C ILE A 317 -22.44 -15.97 19.60
N SER A 318 -23.34 -15.00 19.39
CA SER A 318 -23.72 -14.00 20.41
C SER A 318 -24.53 -14.62 21.56
N GLN A 319 -24.62 -13.90 22.69
CA GLN A 319 -25.44 -14.33 23.83
C GLN A 319 -26.92 -14.48 23.44
N ALA A 320 -27.45 -13.55 22.64
CA ALA A 320 -28.83 -13.62 22.14
C ALA A 320 -29.07 -14.88 21.30
N ALA A 321 -28.15 -15.23 20.38
CA ALA A 321 -28.25 -16.44 19.57
C ALA A 321 -28.18 -17.71 20.45
N ALA A 322 -27.25 -17.76 21.40
CA ALA A 322 -27.13 -18.88 22.35
C ALA A 322 -28.40 -19.06 23.21
N ASN A 323 -29.02 -17.95 23.64
CA ASN A 323 -30.27 -17.99 24.39
C ASN A 323 -31.46 -18.43 23.50
N GLN A 324 -31.49 -18.02 22.23
CA GLN A 324 -32.50 -18.50 21.28
C GLN A 324 -32.36 -19.99 20.96
N ARG A 325 -31.12 -20.49 20.84
CA ARG A 325 -30.81 -21.92 20.69
C ARG A 325 -31.30 -22.71 21.91
N ALA A 326 -30.97 -22.25 23.12
CA ALA A 326 -31.45 -22.86 24.37
C ALA A 326 -32.98 -22.86 24.48
N GLY A 327 -33.65 -21.77 24.07
CA GLY A 327 -35.11 -21.68 24.07
C GLY A 327 -35.83 -22.72 23.19
N ARG A 328 -35.11 -23.45 22.32
CA ARG A 328 -35.70 -24.49 21.46
C ARG A 328 -36.16 -25.73 22.23
N CYS A 329 -35.60 -26.01 23.41
CA CYS A 329 -36.07 -27.11 24.26
C CYS A 329 -37.12 -26.70 25.31
N GLY A 330 -37.40 -25.41 25.50
CA GLY A 330 -38.35 -24.90 26.50
C GLY A 330 -39.78 -24.69 25.99
N ARG A 331 -40.19 -25.36 24.90
CA ARG A 331 -41.47 -25.07 24.23
C ARG A 331 -42.65 -25.93 24.65
N VAL A 332 -42.40 -27.21 24.92
CA VAL A 332 -43.45 -28.20 25.19
C VAL A 332 -43.40 -28.69 26.64
N ALA A 333 -42.21 -28.73 27.24
CA ALA A 333 -41.96 -29.13 28.62
C ALA A 333 -40.64 -28.53 29.11
N ASN A 334 -40.30 -28.74 30.39
CA ASN A 334 -39.00 -28.35 30.95
C ASN A 334 -37.88 -29.05 30.15
N GLY A 335 -36.90 -28.24 29.72
CA GLY A 335 -35.79 -28.69 28.87
C GLY A 335 -34.43 -28.50 29.52
N ILE A 336 -33.41 -29.13 28.94
CA ILE A 336 -32.00 -28.96 29.34
C ILE A 336 -31.23 -28.50 28.11
N CYS A 337 -30.36 -27.51 28.26
CA CYS A 337 -29.44 -27.06 27.23
C CYS A 337 -28.00 -27.21 27.73
N ILE A 338 -27.24 -28.07 27.06
CA ILE A 338 -25.80 -28.26 27.29
C ILE A 338 -25.04 -27.35 26.32
N ARG A 339 -24.17 -26.48 26.86
CA ARG A 339 -23.24 -25.62 26.10
C ARG A 339 -21.86 -26.25 26.15
N LEU A 340 -21.27 -26.55 24.99
CA LEU A 340 -19.94 -27.17 24.89
C LEU A 340 -18.79 -26.16 25.04
N TYR A 341 -19.02 -25.10 25.79
CA TYR A 341 -18.11 -23.99 26.07
C TYR A 341 -18.34 -23.54 27.52
N ASP A 342 -17.37 -22.86 28.11
CA ASP A 342 -17.46 -22.44 29.51
C ASP A 342 -18.34 -21.19 29.70
N GLU A 343 -18.78 -20.97 30.94
CA GLU A 343 -19.64 -19.83 31.29
C GLU A 343 -18.93 -18.48 31.12
N LYS A 344 -17.62 -18.42 31.34
CA LYS A 344 -16.83 -17.20 31.19
C LYS A 344 -16.71 -16.79 29.72
N ASP A 345 -16.59 -17.75 28.80
CA ASP A 345 -16.68 -17.52 27.35
C ASP A 345 -18.08 -17.04 26.97
N PHE A 346 -19.15 -17.64 27.52
CA PHE A 346 -20.51 -17.14 27.32
C PHE A 346 -20.68 -15.67 27.71
N ASP A 347 -20.25 -15.32 28.92
CA ASP A 347 -20.36 -13.96 29.47
C ASP A 347 -19.49 -12.95 28.71
N GLY A 348 -18.36 -13.40 28.16
CA GLY A 348 -17.45 -12.60 27.34
C GLY A 348 -17.92 -12.32 25.91
N ARG A 349 -18.90 -13.07 25.40
CA ARG A 349 -19.41 -12.90 24.03
C ARG A 349 -20.25 -11.62 23.87
N PRO A 350 -20.33 -11.06 22.65
CA PRO A 350 -21.24 -9.96 22.35
C PRO A 350 -22.69 -10.31 22.66
N ARG A 351 -23.47 -9.33 23.16
CA ARG A 351 -24.89 -9.53 23.48
C ARG A 351 -25.72 -9.88 22.25
N PHE A 352 -25.44 -9.25 21.12
CA PHE A 352 -26.18 -9.41 19.86
C PHE A 352 -25.21 -9.71 18.71
N THR A 353 -25.73 -10.36 17.67
CA THR A 353 -24.99 -10.63 16.44
C THR A 353 -24.89 -9.34 15.60
N ASP A 354 -23.73 -9.09 14.98
CA ASP A 354 -23.55 -7.96 14.07
C ASP A 354 -24.62 -7.99 12.95
N PRO A 355 -25.33 -6.87 12.71
CA PRO A 355 -26.31 -6.79 11.64
C PRO A 355 -25.64 -6.94 10.27
N GLU A 356 -26.38 -7.45 9.28
CA GLU A 356 -25.83 -7.76 7.96
C GLU A 356 -25.26 -6.53 7.24
N ILE A 357 -25.85 -5.35 7.47
CA ILE A 357 -25.40 -4.07 6.91
C ILE A 357 -23.95 -3.71 7.28
N LEU A 358 -23.43 -4.23 8.40
CA LEU A 358 -22.06 -3.97 8.84
C LEU A 358 -21.04 -4.97 8.28
N ARG A 359 -21.49 -6.06 7.65
CA ARG A 359 -20.65 -7.19 7.25
C ARG A 359 -20.85 -7.67 5.81
N SER A 360 -21.65 -6.97 5.02
CA SER A 360 -21.92 -7.27 3.60
C SER A 360 -21.57 -6.09 2.68
N SER A 361 -21.47 -6.34 1.37
CA SER A 361 -21.28 -5.27 0.38
C SER A 361 -22.53 -4.38 0.29
N LEU A 362 -22.33 -3.06 0.22
CA LEU A 362 -23.40 -2.07 0.17
C LEU A 362 -23.77 -1.61 -1.25
N ALA A 363 -23.09 -2.09 -2.29
CA ALA A 363 -23.30 -1.60 -3.65
C ALA A 363 -24.77 -1.72 -4.10
N GLY A 364 -25.43 -2.84 -3.82
CA GLY A 364 -26.85 -3.03 -4.15
C GLY A 364 -27.78 -2.06 -3.40
N VAL A 365 -27.48 -1.79 -2.12
CA VAL A 365 -28.23 -0.83 -1.30
C VAL A 365 -28.05 0.59 -1.84
N ILE A 366 -26.81 1.02 -2.07
CA ILE A 366 -26.48 2.34 -2.58
C ILE A 366 -27.14 2.59 -3.93
N LEU A 367 -27.04 1.62 -4.86
CA LEU A 367 -27.67 1.70 -6.18
C LEU A 367 -29.18 1.93 -6.06
N ARG A 368 -29.82 1.24 -5.11
CA ARG A 368 -31.24 1.36 -4.85
C ARG A 368 -31.61 2.69 -4.22
N MET A 369 -30.82 3.19 -3.26
CA MET A 369 -31.03 4.51 -2.63
C MET A 369 -30.97 5.64 -3.66
N LYS A 370 -29.95 5.60 -4.53
CA LYS A 370 -29.80 6.57 -5.61
C LYS A 370 -30.97 6.51 -6.59
N SER A 371 -31.41 5.30 -6.98
CA SER A 371 -32.58 5.11 -7.85
C SER A 371 -33.87 5.68 -7.26
N LEU A 372 -34.05 5.53 -5.94
CA LEU A 372 -35.21 6.05 -5.20
C LEU A 372 -35.06 7.50 -4.74
N HIS A 373 -33.94 8.16 -5.04
CA HIS A 373 -33.63 9.54 -4.66
C HIS A 373 -33.69 9.79 -3.14
N LEU A 374 -33.20 8.84 -2.34
CA LEU A 374 -33.23 8.88 -0.86
C LEU A 374 -32.07 9.67 -0.23
N GLY A 375 -31.49 10.61 -0.99
CA GLY A 375 -30.38 11.44 -0.53
C GLY A 375 -29.07 10.70 -0.26
N ASP A 376 -28.28 11.26 0.66
CA ASP A 376 -26.96 10.74 1.01
C ASP A 376 -27.06 9.53 1.95
N VAL A 377 -26.30 8.48 1.63
CA VAL A 377 -26.26 7.22 2.37
C VAL A 377 -25.80 7.43 3.82
N GLU A 378 -24.90 8.39 4.06
CA GLU A 378 -24.45 8.72 5.43
C GLU A 378 -25.56 9.35 6.29
N ARG A 379 -26.56 9.98 5.67
CA ARG A 379 -27.66 10.68 6.36
C ARG A 379 -28.94 9.86 6.41
N PHE A 380 -29.03 8.81 5.61
CA PHE A 380 -30.18 7.92 5.61
C PHE A 380 -30.35 7.30 6.99
N PRO A 381 -31.58 7.25 7.51
CA PRO A 381 -31.80 6.83 8.88
C PRO A 381 -31.77 5.30 8.96
N PHE A 382 -30.59 4.70 8.92
CA PHE A 382 -30.40 3.29 9.27
C PHE A 382 -30.57 3.10 10.79
N LEU A 383 -31.01 1.91 11.22
CA LEU A 383 -31.06 1.57 12.64
C LEU A 383 -29.64 1.60 13.25
N GLU A 384 -28.68 1.11 12.47
CA GLU A 384 -27.25 1.21 12.76
C GLU A 384 -26.53 1.53 11.46
N ALA A 385 -25.86 2.68 11.43
CA ALA A 385 -25.27 3.19 10.19
C ALA A 385 -24.04 2.37 9.76
N PRO A 386 -23.88 2.07 8.47
CA PRO A 386 -22.68 1.43 7.96
C PRO A 386 -21.45 2.34 8.12
N GLN A 387 -20.27 1.73 8.23
CA GLN A 387 -19.02 2.48 8.28
C GLN A 387 -18.78 3.24 6.97
N ARG A 388 -18.24 4.46 7.04
CA ARG A 388 -17.90 5.28 5.85
C ARG A 388 -17.06 4.54 4.81
N ARG A 389 -16.14 3.70 5.27
CA ARG A 389 -15.30 2.87 4.39
C ARG A 389 -16.13 1.87 3.57
N ALA A 390 -17.18 1.30 4.14
CA ALA A 390 -18.09 0.38 3.44
C ALA A 390 -18.91 1.11 2.37
N ILE A 391 -19.33 2.35 2.66
CA ILE A 391 -20.05 3.21 1.71
C ILE A 391 -19.15 3.57 0.53
N ALA A 392 -17.93 4.05 0.81
CA ALA A 392 -16.95 4.38 -0.22
C ALA A 392 -16.60 3.16 -1.10
N ASP A 393 -16.46 1.99 -0.50
CA ASP A 393 -16.21 0.75 -1.22
C ASP A 393 -17.38 0.34 -2.14
N GLY A 394 -18.62 0.51 -1.66
CA GLY A 394 -19.82 0.29 -2.45
C GLY A 394 -19.93 1.22 -3.66
N TYR A 395 -19.63 2.51 -3.50
CA TYR A 395 -19.55 3.45 -4.64
C TYR A 395 -18.43 3.07 -5.62
N GLN A 396 -17.25 2.67 -5.13
CA GLN A 396 -16.17 2.20 -6.00
C GLN A 396 -16.58 0.96 -6.81
N LEU A 397 -17.36 0.04 -6.23
CA LEU A 397 -17.89 -1.09 -6.98
C LEU A 397 -18.92 -0.64 -8.02
N LEU A 398 -19.81 0.29 -7.69
CA LEU A 398 -20.74 0.82 -8.69
C LEU A 398 -20.02 1.57 -9.83
N ASN A 399 -18.93 2.28 -9.54
CA ASN A 399 -18.08 2.91 -10.55
C ASN A 399 -17.34 1.85 -11.39
N GLU A 400 -16.84 0.78 -10.77
CA GLU A 400 -16.26 -0.40 -11.47
C GLU A 400 -17.27 -0.97 -12.49
N LEU A 401 -18.54 -1.07 -12.12
CA LEU A 401 -19.61 -1.56 -13.00
C LEU A 401 -20.08 -0.53 -14.03
N GLY A 402 -19.60 0.71 -13.95
CA GLY A 402 -20.05 1.84 -14.76
C GLY A 402 -21.47 2.29 -14.43
N ALA A 403 -21.97 1.95 -13.24
CA ALA A 403 -23.31 2.32 -12.75
C ALA A 403 -23.34 3.74 -12.14
N VAL A 404 -22.20 4.25 -11.65
CA VAL A 404 -22.05 5.65 -11.23
C VAL A 404 -20.81 6.28 -11.86
N ASP A 405 -20.83 7.59 -12.03
CA ASP A 405 -19.69 8.39 -12.48
C ASP A 405 -18.76 8.80 -11.33
N ASP A 406 -17.77 9.65 -11.60
CA ASP A 406 -16.81 10.13 -10.60
C ASP A 406 -17.45 11.09 -9.57
N ALA A 407 -18.63 11.66 -9.88
CA ALA A 407 -19.43 12.45 -8.95
C ALA A 407 -20.40 11.59 -8.11
N ASN A 408 -20.35 10.26 -8.27
CA ASN A 408 -21.26 9.29 -7.65
C ASN A 408 -22.73 9.45 -8.09
N GLU A 409 -22.97 10.01 -9.28
CA GLU A 409 -24.29 10.11 -9.88
C GLU A 409 -24.58 8.92 -10.80
N LEU A 410 -25.85 8.53 -10.89
CA LEU A 410 -26.24 7.36 -11.69
C LEU A 410 -26.02 7.63 -13.18
N THR A 411 -25.29 6.74 -13.83
CA THR A 411 -25.14 6.72 -15.29
C THR A 411 -26.40 6.12 -15.94
N PRO A 412 -26.57 6.21 -17.28
CA PRO A 412 -27.62 5.48 -17.99
C PRO A 412 -27.60 3.97 -17.70
N THR A 413 -26.40 3.38 -17.62
CA THR A 413 -26.19 1.99 -17.22
C THR A 413 -26.67 1.73 -15.80
N GLY A 414 -26.36 2.63 -14.85
CA GLY A 414 -26.82 2.54 -13.47
C GLY A 414 -28.34 2.61 -13.32
N VAL A 415 -28.99 3.46 -14.11
CA VAL A 415 -30.46 3.56 -14.14
C VAL A 415 -31.08 2.24 -14.63
N GLU A 416 -30.59 1.66 -15.73
CA GLU A 416 -31.08 0.35 -16.19
C GLU A 416 -30.78 -0.77 -15.18
N LEU A 417 -29.58 -0.79 -14.61
CA LEU A 417 -29.16 -1.77 -13.63
C LEU A 417 -30.04 -1.73 -12.37
N SER A 418 -30.43 -0.54 -11.90
CA SER A 418 -31.25 -0.36 -10.70
C SER A 418 -32.65 -0.98 -10.82
N LYS A 419 -33.15 -1.18 -12.05
CA LYS A 419 -34.46 -1.81 -12.31
C LYS A 419 -34.42 -3.33 -12.17
N LEU A 420 -33.23 -3.92 -12.16
CA LEU A 420 -33.06 -5.36 -12.02
C LEU A 420 -33.02 -5.74 -10.53
N PRO A 421 -33.83 -6.70 -10.05
CA PRO A 421 -33.82 -7.16 -8.67
C PRO A 421 -32.69 -8.18 -8.44
N LEU A 422 -31.46 -7.82 -8.79
CA LEU A 422 -30.28 -8.69 -8.79
C LEU A 422 -29.09 -8.02 -8.11
N ASP A 423 -28.08 -8.83 -7.76
CA ASP A 423 -26.77 -8.29 -7.41
C ASP A 423 -26.24 -7.40 -8.57
N PRO A 424 -25.68 -6.22 -8.29
CA PRO A 424 -25.21 -5.31 -9.33
C PRO A 424 -24.21 -5.92 -10.31
N ARG A 425 -23.33 -6.84 -9.87
CA ARG A 425 -22.37 -7.50 -10.77
C ARG A 425 -23.10 -8.41 -11.75
N VAL A 426 -24.02 -9.24 -11.26
CA VAL A 426 -24.82 -10.15 -12.09
C VAL A 426 -25.71 -9.37 -13.05
N GLY A 427 -26.39 -8.33 -12.55
CA GLY A 427 -27.20 -7.45 -13.40
C GLY A 427 -26.37 -6.78 -14.49
N ARG A 428 -25.14 -6.36 -14.19
CA ARG A 428 -24.22 -5.75 -15.16
C ARG A 428 -23.82 -6.72 -16.27
N MET A 429 -23.59 -7.99 -15.94
CA MET A 429 -23.29 -9.05 -16.92
C MET A 429 -24.46 -9.27 -17.88
N ILE A 430 -25.69 -9.41 -17.36
CA ILE A 430 -26.89 -9.61 -18.18
C ILE A 430 -27.14 -8.39 -19.08
N LEU A 431 -26.94 -7.17 -18.55
CA LEU A 431 -27.10 -5.94 -19.31
C LEU A 431 -26.08 -5.84 -20.47
N GLU A 432 -24.82 -6.21 -20.25
CA GLU A 432 -23.81 -6.26 -21.31
C GLU A 432 -24.14 -7.33 -22.37
N ALA A 433 -24.63 -8.48 -21.92
CA ALA A 433 -24.99 -9.61 -22.77
C ALA A 433 -26.07 -9.24 -23.78
N ARG A 434 -27.01 -8.38 -23.39
CA ARG A 434 -28.03 -7.82 -24.30
C ARG A 434 -27.40 -7.08 -25.47
N SER A 435 -26.43 -6.21 -25.23
CA SER A 435 -25.78 -5.44 -26.32
C SER A 435 -24.84 -6.29 -27.18
N ARG A 436 -24.29 -7.38 -26.63
CA ARG A 436 -23.33 -8.25 -27.33
C ARG A 436 -23.95 -9.48 -27.99
N GLY A 437 -25.26 -9.68 -27.84
CA GLY A 437 -25.95 -10.85 -28.37
C GLY A 437 -25.56 -12.16 -27.68
N ALA A 438 -25.33 -12.13 -26.36
CA ALA A 438 -24.97 -13.29 -25.54
C ALA A 438 -25.96 -13.53 -24.39
N LEU A 439 -27.19 -13.04 -24.53
CA LEU A 439 -28.15 -12.97 -23.44
C LEU A 439 -28.63 -14.37 -23.02
N GLU A 440 -28.87 -15.29 -23.96
CA GLU A 440 -29.26 -16.67 -23.65
C GLU A 440 -28.23 -17.36 -22.76
N GLU A 441 -26.95 -17.30 -23.17
CA GLU A 441 -25.85 -17.95 -22.50
C GLU A 441 -25.56 -17.34 -21.13
N VAL A 442 -25.56 -16.00 -21.05
CA VAL A 442 -25.29 -15.31 -19.78
C VAL A 442 -26.42 -15.53 -18.78
N LEU A 443 -27.68 -15.68 -19.21
CA LEU A 443 -28.77 -16.06 -18.29
C LEU A 443 -28.53 -17.44 -17.65
N VAL A 444 -28.04 -18.42 -18.43
CA VAL A 444 -27.67 -19.75 -17.94
C VAL A 444 -26.51 -19.66 -16.95
N ILE A 445 -25.46 -18.90 -17.27
CA ILE A 445 -24.30 -18.76 -16.39
C ILE A 445 -24.63 -17.96 -15.13
N ALA A 446 -25.30 -16.81 -15.26
CA ALA A 446 -25.72 -15.97 -14.14
C ALA A 446 -26.60 -16.73 -13.15
N SER A 447 -27.52 -17.56 -13.66
CA SER A 447 -28.33 -18.44 -12.82
C SER A 447 -27.50 -19.53 -12.14
N ALA A 448 -26.49 -20.09 -12.81
CA ALA A 448 -25.57 -21.06 -12.23
C ALA A 448 -24.75 -20.46 -11.08
N LEU A 449 -24.21 -19.25 -11.28
CA LEU A 449 -23.42 -18.52 -10.27
C LEU A 449 -24.25 -18.06 -9.07
N SER A 450 -25.57 -17.95 -9.24
CA SER A 450 -26.50 -17.56 -8.17
C SER A 450 -26.97 -18.73 -7.31
N VAL A 451 -26.68 -19.97 -7.71
CA VAL A 451 -27.03 -21.19 -6.99
C VAL A 451 -25.77 -21.96 -6.60
N GLN A 452 -25.93 -22.96 -5.75
CA GLN A 452 -24.84 -23.89 -5.50
C GLN A 452 -24.57 -24.74 -6.75
N ASP A 453 -23.29 -25.03 -7.03
CA ASP A 453 -22.90 -25.92 -8.14
C ASP A 453 -23.68 -27.24 -8.09
N VAL A 454 -24.25 -27.60 -9.24
CA VAL A 454 -25.11 -28.79 -9.39
C VAL A 454 -24.30 -30.09 -9.39
N ARG A 455 -22.98 -30.01 -9.59
CA ARG A 455 -22.08 -31.17 -9.56
C ARG A 455 -21.79 -31.57 -8.12
N ASP A 456 -21.94 -32.87 -7.82
CA ASP A 456 -21.56 -33.47 -6.56
C ASP A 456 -20.16 -34.10 -6.68
N ARG A 457 -19.28 -33.82 -5.71
CA ARG A 457 -17.92 -34.37 -5.67
C ARG A 457 -17.63 -34.98 -4.29
N PRO A 458 -18.28 -36.11 -3.94
CA PRO A 458 -18.11 -36.75 -2.63
C PRO A 458 -16.68 -37.24 -2.42
N MET A 459 -16.15 -37.15 -1.19
CA MET A 459 -14.76 -37.50 -0.88
C MET A 459 -14.40 -38.95 -1.24
N GLU A 460 -15.33 -39.88 -1.05
CA GLU A 460 -15.14 -41.31 -1.32
C GLU A 460 -15.14 -41.66 -2.82
N ALA A 461 -15.74 -40.82 -3.67
CA ALA A 461 -15.86 -41.07 -5.12
C ALA A 461 -15.37 -39.89 -5.97
N GLN A 462 -14.37 -39.12 -5.49
CA GLN A 462 -13.86 -37.94 -6.21
C GLN A 462 -13.39 -38.27 -7.63
N GLN A 463 -12.63 -39.35 -7.81
CA GLN A 463 -12.11 -39.74 -9.14
C GLN A 463 -13.23 -40.08 -10.12
N GLN A 464 -14.27 -40.79 -9.66
CA GLN A 464 -15.42 -41.16 -10.50
C GLN A 464 -16.24 -39.92 -10.87
N ALA A 465 -16.44 -39.00 -9.91
CA ALA A 465 -17.11 -37.72 -10.16
C ALA A 465 -16.34 -36.88 -11.18
N ASP A 466 -15.02 -36.73 -11.00
CA ASP A 466 -14.15 -35.98 -11.92
C ASP A 466 -14.21 -36.57 -13.34
N GLN A 467 -14.15 -37.89 -13.47
CA GLN A 467 -14.27 -38.58 -14.76
C GLN A 467 -15.65 -38.36 -15.41
N ALA A 468 -16.74 -38.41 -14.63
CA ALA A 468 -18.09 -38.16 -15.12
C ALA A 468 -18.28 -36.70 -15.55
N HIS A 469 -17.60 -35.75 -14.90
CA HIS A 469 -17.70 -34.32 -15.16
C HIS A 469 -16.80 -33.84 -16.31
N ALA A 470 -15.72 -34.56 -16.62
CA ALA A 470 -14.73 -34.19 -17.65
C ALA A 470 -15.33 -33.91 -19.04
N LYS A 471 -16.48 -34.51 -19.37
CA LYS A 471 -17.21 -34.25 -20.64
C LYS A 471 -17.80 -32.85 -20.72
N PHE A 472 -18.00 -32.18 -19.59
CA PHE A 472 -18.49 -30.80 -19.51
C PHE A 472 -17.37 -29.76 -19.59
N ASP A 473 -16.13 -30.16 -19.31
CA ASP A 473 -14.99 -29.25 -19.28
C ASP A 473 -14.73 -28.62 -20.65
N ASP A 474 -14.33 -27.35 -20.63
CA ASP A 474 -13.87 -26.61 -21.80
C ASP A 474 -12.35 -26.47 -21.81
N ASP A 475 -11.81 -26.19 -22.99
CA ASP A 475 -10.38 -25.92 -23.16
C ASP A 475 -9.94 -24.67 -22.42
N ARG A 476 -10.80 -23.63 -22.36
CA ARG A 476 -10.40 -22.29 -21.94
C ARG A 476 -11.37 -21.61 -20.96
N SER A 477 -12.55 -22.18 -20.67
CA SER A 477 -13.56 -21.53 -19.82
C SER A 477 -14.49 -22.45 -19.04
N GLU A 478 -14.52 -22.30 -17.72
CA GLU A 478 -15.52 -22.94 -16.86
C GLU A 478 -16.94 -22.37 -17.08
N PHE A 479 -17.07 -21.12 -17.57
CA PHE A 479 -18.36 -20.55 -17.96
C PHE A 479 -18.98 -21.31 -19.14
N SER A 480 -18.18 -21.60 -20.16
CA SER A 480 -18.59 -22.46 -21.28
C SER A 480 -18.91 -23.88 -20.80
N GLY A 481 -18.25 -24.34 -19.73
CA GLY A 481 -18.54 -25.62 -19.09
C GLY A 481 -19.96 -25.68 -18.51
N TYR A 482 -20.43 -24.61 -17.87
CA TYR A 482 -21.82 -24.51 -17.43
C TYR A 482 -22.81 -24.59 -18.60
N LEU A 483 -22.52 -23.97 -19.74
CA LEU A 483 -23.37 -24.07 -20.94
C LEU A 483 -23.44 -25.51 -21.48
N ARG A 484 -22.30 -26.22 -21.52
CA ARG A 484 -22.25 -27.63 -21.93
C ARG A 484 -23.04 -28.52 -20.99
N LEU A 485 -22.88 -28.30 -19.68
CA LEU A 485 -23.63 -29.02 -18.66
C LEU A 485 -25.14 -28.76 -18.79
N TRP A 486 -25.54 -27.50 -18.93
CA TRP A 486 -26.92 -27.11 -19.11
C TRP A 486 -27.57 -27.75 -20.34
N LYS A 487 -26.87 -27.68 -21.48
CA LYS A 487 -27.30 -28.32 -22.73
C LYS A 487 -27.43 -29.84 -22.56
N TRP A 488 -26.43 -30.50 -21.98
CA TRP A 488 -26.50 -31.94 -21.71
C TRP A 488 -27.65 -32.30 -20.78
N ILE A 489 -27.88 -31.52 -19.71
CA ILE A 489 -29.01 -31.71 -18.79
C ILE A 489 -30.35 -31.63 -19.54
N HIS A 490 -30.47 -30.74 -20.53
CA HIS A 490 -31.68 -30.61 -21.35
C HIS A 490 -31.83 -31.77 -22.34
N ASP A 491 -30.80 -32.03 -23.15
CA ASP A 491 -30.80 -33.05 -24.20
C ASP A 491 -30.96 -34.46 -23.62
N ALA A 492 -30.33 -34.74 -22.48
CA ALA A 492 -30.38 -36.06 -21.81
C ALA A 492 -31.80 -36.44 -21.33
N ARG A 493 -32.75 -35.50 -21.26
CA ARG A 493 -34.15 -35.81 -20.95
C ARG A 493 -34.88 -36.47 -22.12
N GLY A 494 -34.38 -36.28 -23.35
CA GLY A 494 -35.01 -36.75 -24.59
C GLY A 494 -36.31 -36.02 -24.95
N GLY A 495 -36.93 -36.40 -26.07
CA GLY A 495 -38.18 -35.81 -26.55
C GLY A 495 -38.03 -34.64 -27.53
N HIS A 496 -36.82 -34.45 -28.06
CA HIS A 496 -36.54 -33.59 -29.21
C HIS A 496 -36.05 -34.46 -30.38
N GLY A 497 -36.70 -34.35 -31.55
CA GLY A 497 -36.42 -35.20 -32.72
C GLY A 497 -36.88 -36.65 -32.55
N GLU A 498 -36.06 -37.62 -32.99
CA GLU A 498 -36.36 -39.07 -33.00
C GLU A 498 -36.11 -39.79 -31.65
N THR A 499 -35.74 -39.07 -30.59
CA THR A 499 -35.35 -39.66 -29.30
C THR A 499 -36.52 -39.82 -28.32
N HIS A 500 -36.68 -41.01 -27.74
CA HIS A 500 -37.70 -41.27 -26.72
C HIS A 500 -37.43 -40.45 -25.44
N LYS A 501 -38.44 -39.74 -24.95
CA LYS A 501 -38.36 -38.96 -23.70
C LYS A 501 -38.23 -39.89 -22.50
N LEU A 502 -37.18 -39.70 -21.69
CA LEU A 502 -37.01 -40.48 -20.47
C LEU A 502 -38.14 -40.19 -19.48
N SER A 503 -38.59 -41.23 -18.77
CA SER A 503 -39.45 -41.02 -17.60
C SER A 503 -38.71 -40.20 -16.53
N ASN A 504 -39.44 -39.46 -15.69
CA ASN A 504 -38.82 -38.64 -14.63
C ASN A 504 -37.88 -39.48 -13.73
N ARG A 505 -38.25 -40.73 -13.41
CA ARG A 505 -37.43 -41.63 -12.59
C ARG A 505 -36.13 -42.02 -13.29
N GLN A 506 -36.18 -42.37 -14.58
CA GLN A 506 -34.99 -42.71 -15.37
C GLN A 506 -34.06 -41.51 -15.53
N TYR A 507 -34.61 -40.32 -15.76
CA TYR A 507 -33.84 -39.09 -15.86
C TYR A 507 -33.14 -38.72 -14.54
N GLU A 508 -33.83 -38.82 -13.40
CA GLU A 508 -33.22 -38.59 -12.09
C GLU A 508 -32.10 -39.59 -11.79
N GLN A 509 -32.28 -40.86 -12.18
CA GLN A 509 -31.25 -41.88 -12.06
C GLN A 509 -30.03 -41.57 -12.92
N LEU A 510 -30.23 -41.11 -14.16
CA LEU A 510 -29.15 -40.69 -15.05
C LEU A 510 -28.35 -39.50 -14.46
N LEU A 511 -29.03 -38.50 -13.91
CA LEU A 511 -28.36 -37.37 -13.25
C LEU A 511 -27.51 -37.85 -12.06
N ARG A 512 -28.05 -38.74 -11.21
CA ARG A 512 -27.32 -39.31 -10.07
C ARG A 512 -26.09 -40.12 -10.49
N GLN A 513 -26.21 -40.94 -11.54
CA GLN A 513 -25.09 -41.72 -12.09
C GLN A 513 -23.94 -40.83 -12.61
N ASN A 514 -24.24 -39.59 -12.98
CA ASN A 514 -23.26 -38.60 -13.44
C ASN A 514 -22.87 -37.61 -12.33
N PHE A 515 -23.16 -37.93 -11.08
CA PHE A 515 -22.89 -37.08 -9.92
C PHE A 515 -23.47 -35.65 -10.08
N ILE A 516 -24.70 -35.55 -10.58
CA ILE A 516 -25.44 -34.28 -10.71
C ILE A 516 -26.63 -34.29 -9.76
N ASN A 517 -26.70 -33.25 -8.94
CA ASN A 517 -27.72 -33.09 -7.92
C ASN A 517 -29.05 -32.63 -8.53
N VAL A 518 -30.05 -33.53 -8.55
CA VAL A 518 -31.38 -33.26 -9.12
C VAL A 518 -32.03 -32.00 -8.55
N ARG A 519 -31.89 -31.74 -7.24
CA ARG A 519 -32.52 -30.58 -6.60
C ARG A 519 -31.87 -29.28 -7.05
N ARG A 520 -30.54 -29.22 -7.06
CA ARG A 520 -29.81 -28.03 -7.53
C ARG A 520 -30.04 -27.79 -9.02
N VAL A 521 -30.24 -28.82 -9.83
CA VAL A 521 -30.67 -28.65 -11.23
C VAL A 521 -32.05 -28.02 -11.34
N ARG A 522 -33.02 -28.42 -10.50
CA ARG A 522 -34.32 -27.75 -10.44
C ARG A 522 -34.18 -26.30 -10.01
N GLU A 523 -33.38 -26.04 -8.98
CA GLU A 523 -33.11 -24.68 -8.51
C GLU A 523 -32.44 -23.81 -9.58
N TRP A 524 -31.43 -24.33 -10.28
CA TRP A 524 -30.80 -23.66 -11.41
C TRP A 524 -31.82 -23.35 -12.51
N ARG A 525 -32.69 -24.31 -12.86
CA ARG A 525 -33.79 -24.09 -13.81
C ARG A 525 -34.79 -23.05 -13.37
N ASP A 526 -35.11 -23.05 -12.09
CA ASP A 526 -35.96 -22.03 -11.50
C ASP A 526 -35.26 -20.68 -11.66
N ILE A 527 -34.03 -20.48 -11.17
CA ILE A 527 -33.30 -19.22 -11.31
C ILE A 527 -33.17 -18.77 -12.77
N HIS A 528 -32.89 -19.67 -13.70
CA HIS A 528 -32.85 -19.35 -15.12
C HIS A 528 -34.21 -18.83 -15.63
N SER A 529 -35.30 -19.56 -15.36
CA SER A 529 -36.66 -19.17 -15.77
C SER A 529 -37.07 -17.82 -15.19
N GLN A 530 -36.56 -17.49 -14.00
CA GLN A 530 -36.80 -16.23 -13.32
C GLN A 530 -36.09 -15.07 -13.99
N LEU A 531 -34.80 -15.23 -14.29
CA LEU A 531 -34.06 -14.22 -15.03
C LEU A 531 -34.67 -14.03 -16.42
N LEU A 532 -35.08 -15.12 -17.08
CA LEU A 532 -35.79 -15.06 -18.36
C LEU A 532 -37.13 -14.33 -18.27
N THR A 533 -37.87 -14.50 -17.16
CA THR A 533 -39.13 -13.76 -16.92
C THR A 533 -38.86 -12.27 -16.80
N VAL A 534 -37.85 -11.86 -16.01
CA VAL A 534 -37.45 -10.45 -15.88
C VAL A 534 -37.06 -9.87 -17.25
N VAL A 535 -36.22 -10.59 -18.01
CA VAL A 535 -35.82 -10.20 -19.37
C VAL A 535 -37.04 -10.04 -20.29
N THR A 536 -38.02 -10.93 -20.17
CA THR A 536 -39.26 -10.92 -20.97
C THR A 536 -40.19 -9.75 -20.58
N GLU A 537 -40.37 -9.49 -19.28
CA GLU A 537 -41.14 -8.35 -18.74
C GLU A 537 -40.54 -7.01 -19.22
N HIS A 538 -39.22 -6.93 -19.27
CA HIS A 538 -38.48 -5.81 -19.84
C HIS A 538 -38.47 -5.77 -21.38
N LYS A 539 -39.08 -6.76 -22.05
CA LYS A 539 -39.17 -6.90 -23.51
C LYS A 539 -37.80 -6.98 -24.21
N TRP A 540 -36.81 -7.54 -23.53
CA TRP A 540 -35.49 -7.76 -24.10
C TRP A 540 -35.50 -8.98 -25.04
N ARG A 541 -34.77 -8.88 -26.15
CA ARG A 541 -34.70 -9.94 -27.16
C ARG A 541 -33.55 -10.89 -26.85
N ILE A 542 -33.85 -12.19 -26.87
CA ILE A 542 -32.84 -13.25 -26.83
C ILE A 542 -32.13 -13.34 -28.20
N ASN A 543 -30.85 -13.68 -28.19
CA ASN A 543 -30.06 -13.85 -29.42
C ASN A 543 -30.58 -14.99 -30.29
N ALA A 544 -30.55 -14.81 -31.62
CA ALA A 544 -31.01 -15.81 -32.58
C ALA A 544 -29.93 -16.85 -32.95
N GLN A 545 -28.66 -16.48 -32.78
CA GLN A 545 -27.51 -17.36 -32.99
C GLN A 545 -26.74 -17.50 -31.68
N PRO A 546 -26.05 -18.64 -31.45
CA PRO A 546 -25.19 -18.81 -30.28
C PRO A 546 -24.11 -17.73 -30.19
N ALA A 547 -23.83 -17.27 -28.99
CA ALA A 547 -22.82 -16.26 -28.72
C ALA A 547 -21.41 -16.74 -29.11
N THR A 548 -20.59 -15.82 -29.59
CA THR A 548 -19.15 -16.07 -29.74
C THR A 548 -18.48 -16.12 -28.37
N TYR A 549 -17.30 -16.75 -28.30
CA TYR A 549 -16.50 -16.80 -27.08
C TYR A 549 -16.26 -15.39 -26.53
N ASP A 550 -15.85 -14.46 -27.38
CA ASP A 550 -15.59 -13.05 -27.04
C ASP A 550 -16.85 -12.37 -26.48
N ALA A 551 -18.00 -12.47 -27.17
CA ALA A 551 -19.24 -11.84 -26.74
C ALA A 551 -19.67 -12.32 -25.35
N LEU A 552 -19.58 -13.63 -25.09
CA LEU A 552 -19.87 -14.22 -23.80
C LEU A 552 -18.92 -13.71 -22.70
N HIS A 553 -17.61 -13.82 -22.93
CA HIS A 553 -16.60 -13.54 -21.90
C HIS A 553 -16.45 -12.05 -21.61
N MET A 554 -16.63 -11.18 -22.61
CA MET A 554 -16.71 -9.74 -22.40
C MET A 554 -17.96 -9.35 -21.57
N SER A 555 -19.07 -10.05 -21.77
CA SER A 555 -20.28 -9.87 -20.95
C SER A 555 -20.03 -10.27 -19.51
N MET A 556 -19.38 -11.42 -19.28
CA MET A 556 -18.97 -11.85 -17.93
C MET A 556 -17.98 -10.86 -17.30
N LEU A 557 -16.97 -10.42 -18.07
CA LEU A 557 -15.94 -9.48 -17.63
C LEU A 557 -16.53 -8.17 -17.10
N SER A 558 -17.64 -7.69 -17.68
CA SER A 558 -18.29 -6.43 -17.26
C SER A 558 -18.74 -6.39 -15.80
N GLY A 559 -19.06 -7.55 -15.20
CA GLY A 559 -19.37 -7.66 -13.77
C GLY A 559 -18.20 -8.12 -12.90
N LEU A 560 -17.08 -8.51 -13.52
CA LEU A 560 -15.96 -9.24 -12.90
C LEU A 560 -14.59 -8.55 -13.10
N LEU A 561 -14.56 -7.25 -13.44
CA LEU A 561 -13.30 -6.50 -13.65
C LEU A 561 -12.38 -6.55 -12.42
N GLY A 562 -12.93 -6.57 -11.21
CA GLY A 562 -12.17 -6.76 -9.98
C GLY A 562 -11.56 -8.15 -9.78
N ASN A 563 -11.98 -9.16 -10.56
CA ASN A 563 -11.60 -10.56 -10.44
C ASN A 563 -10.67 -11.05 -11.56
N ILE A 564 -10.03 -10.11 -12.29
CA ILE A 564 -9.03 -10.45 -13.30
C ILE A 564 -7.70 -10.84 -12.65
N GLY A 565 -6.96 -11.72 -13.31
CA GLY A 565 -5.63 -12.15 -12.92
C GLY A 565 -4.67 -12.18 -14.10
N TRP A 566 -3.42 -11.76 -13.84
CA TRP A 566 -2.31 -11.86 -14.77
C TRP A 566 -1.17 -12.70 -14.19
N LYS A 567 -0.66 -13.64 -14.99
CA LYS A 567 0.39 -14.59 -14.59
C LYS A 567 1.74 -14.28 -15.25
N LEU A 568 2.78 -14.20 -14.42
CA LEU A 568 4.19 -14.15 -14.83
C LEU A 568 4.65 -15.53 -15.30
N GLU A 569 5.64 -15.59 -16.20
CA GLU A 569 6.07 -16.83 -16.86
C GLU A 569 6.54 -17.94 -15.88
N ASP A 570 6.98 -17.57 -14.67
CA ASP A 570 7.53 -18.50 -13.65
C ASP A 570 6.80 -18.50 -12.29
N ASP A 571 5.70 -17.75 -12.12
CA ASP A 571 4.94 -17.73 -10.85
C ASP A 571 3.73 -18.67 -10.96
N GLU A 572 3.42 -19.46 -9.93
CA GLU A 572 2.17 -20.23 -9.90
C GLU A 572 0.95 -19.37 -9.54
N ALA A 573 1.18 -18.23 -8.89
CA ALA A 573 0.16 -17.28 -8.50
C ALA A 573 -0.20 -16.31 -9.65
N TYR A 574 -1.47 -15.91 -9.69
CA TYR A 574 -1.92 -14.79 -10.50
C TYR A 574 -1.82 -13.50 -9.69
N LEU A 575 -1.28 -12.45 -10.30
CA LEU A 575 -1.39 -11.08 -9.82
C LEU A 575 -2.77 -10.54 -10.23
N GLY A 576 -3.65 -10.37 -9.26
CA GLY A 576 -4.97 -9.80 -9.46
C GLY A 576 -5.01 -8.29 -9.30
N ALA A 577 -6.20 -7.73 -9.55
CA ALA A 577 -6.48 -6.32 -9.32
C ALA A 577 -6.05 -5.88 -7.91
N ARG A 578 -5.50 -4.67 -7.78
CA ARG A 578 -5.10 -4.08 -6.48
C ARG A 578 -3.93 -4.82 -5.81
N GLY A 579 -3.15 -5.58 -6.58
CA GLY A 579 -1.95 -6.28 -6.11
C GLY A 579 -2.22 -7.54 -5.29
N ILE A 580 -3.46 -8.04 -5.30
CA ILE A 580 -3.80 -9.31 -4.64
C ILE A 580 -3.10 -10.46 -5.37
N LYS A 581 -2.63 -11.46 -4.62
CA LYS A 581 -2.14 -12.72 -5.20
C LYS A 581 -3.15 -13.81 -4.94
N PHE A 582 -3.54 -14.53 -5.97
CA PHE A 582 -4.47 -15.66 -5.84
C PHE A 582 -4.04 -16.84 -6.71
N TYR A 583 -4.53 -18.03 -6.34
CA TYR A 583 -4.21 -19.28 -7.00
C TYR A 583 -5.44 -19.84 -7.70
N ARG A 584 -5.24 -20.66 -8.73
CA ARG A 584 -6.33 -21.47 -9.28
C ARG A 584 -6.87 -22.39 -8.18
N HIS A 585 -8.19 -22.43 -8.00
CA HIS A 585 -8.80 -23.38 -7.07
C HIS A 585 -8.52 -24.83 -7.52
N PRO A 586 -8.22 -25.77 -6.60
CA PRO A 586 -7.90 -27.16 -6.96
C PRO A 586 -9.02 -27.85 -7.74
N GLY A 587 -10.28 -27.52 -7.44
CA GLY A 587 -11.46 -28.02 -8.15
C GLY A 587 -11.85 -27.22 -9.39
N ALA A 588 -10.97 -26.36 -9.92
CA ALA A 588 -11.20 -25.70 -11.21
C ALA A 588 -10.68 -26.59 -12.34
N HIS A 589 -11.54 -26.96 -13.29
CA HIS A 589 -11.25 -27.95 -14.32
C HIS A 589 -11.30 -27.32 -15.73
N LEU A 590 -10.13 -27.21 -16.35
CA LEU A 590 -9.97 -26.83 -17.77
C LEU A 590 -9.18 -27.93 -18.47
N LYS A 591 -9.53 -28.25 -19.72
CA LYS A 591 -8.79 -29.27 -20.49
C LYS A 591 -7.35 -28.82 -20.81
N LYS A 592 -7.14 -27.51 -20.94
CA LYS A 592 -5.81 -26.90 -21.12
C LYS A 592 -5.43 -26.09 -19.89
N LYS A 593 -4.13 -25.86 -19.70
CA LYS A 593 -3.65 -24.97 -18.64
C LYS A 593 -4.25 -23.56 -18.85
N PRO A 594 -4.70 -22.88 -17.79
CA PRO A 594 -5.21 -21.52 -17.94
C PRO A 594 -4.13 -20.58 -18.48
N GLY A 595 -4.56 -19.58 -19.26
CA GLY A 595 -3.70 -18.64 -19.96
C GLY A 595 -3.05 -17.61 -19.04
N ARG A 596 -2.28 -16.68 -19.63
CA ARG A 596 -1.63 -15.60 -18.86
C ARG A 596 -2.63 -14.63 -18.25
N TRP A 597 -3.72 -14.36 -18.97
CA TRP A 597 -4.82 -13.52 -18.52
C TRP A 597 -6.05 -14.36 -18.28
N ILE A 598 -6.63 -14.21 -17.10
CA ILE A 598 -7.87 -14.89 -16.71
C ILE A 598 -8.83 -13.92 -16.05
N VAL A 599 -10.11 -14.28 -16.08
CA VAL A 599 -11.14 -13.74 -15.18
C VAL A 599 -11.69 -14.89 -14.34
N CYS A 600 -12.00 -14.60 -13.08
CA CYS A 600 -12.63 -15.54 -12.15
C CYS A 600 -14.06 -15.09 -11.83
N ALA A 601 -14.99 -16.04 -11.75
CA ALA A 601 -16.34 -15.79 -11.26
C ALA A 601 -16.33 -15.26 -9.81
N GLU A 602 -15.51 -15.88 -8.96
CA GLU A 602 -15.34 -15.49 -7.57
C GLU A 602 -13.89 -15.67 -7.11
N LEU A 603 -13.48 -14.83 -6.15
CA LEU A 603 -12.27 -15.01 -5.37
C LEU A 603 -12.70 -15.41 -3.96
N VAL A 604 -12.22 -16.54 -3.45
CA VAL A 604 -12.64 -17.10 -2.16
C VAL A 604 -11.41 -17.42 -1.34
N GLU A 605 -11.39 -16.95 -0.09
CA GLU A 605 -10.31 -17.22 0.85
C GLU A 605 -10.67 -18.40 1.75
N THR A 606 -9.86 -19.46 1.68
CA THR A 606 -9.96 -20.62 2.58
C THR A 606 -8.63 -20.83 3.29
N THR A 607 -7.75 -21.69 2.79
CA THR A 607 -6.35 -21.80 3.25
C THR A 607 -5.44 -20.77 2.59
N ARG A 608 -5.80 -20.37 1.38
CA ARG A 608 -5.21 -19.28 0.58
C ARG A 608 -6.34 -18.62 -0.20
N LEU A 609 -6.04 -17.51 -0.87
CA LEU A 609 -6.98 -16.89 -1.80
C LEU A 609 -7.01 -17.69 -3.12
N PHE A 610 -8.18 -18.21 -3.47
CA PHE A 610 -8.39 -19.00 -4.68
C PHE A 610 -9.37 -18.33 -5.64
N GLY A 611 -9.08 -18.38 -6.94
CA GLY A 611 -10.02 -18.04 -8.01
C GLY A 611 -10.78 -19.28 -8.48
N ARG A 612 -12.10 -19.16 -8.59
CA ARG A 612 -13.02 -20.20 -9.10
C ARG A 612 -13.81 -19.67 -10.30
N GLY A 613 -14.26 -20.58 -11.17
CA GLY A 613 -14.99 -20.21 -12.38
C GLY A 613 -14.07 -19.44 -13.33
N ILE A 614 -12.97 -20.07 -13.72
CA ILE A 614 -11.88 -19.45 -14.47
C ILE A 614 -12.20 -19.47 -15.97
N ALA A 615 -11.93 -18.36 -16.64
CA ALA A 615 -11.85 -18.32 -18.09
C ALA A 615 -10.67 -17.49 -18.57
N ASN A 616 -10.07 -17.91 -19.69
CA ASN A 616 -9.03 -17.15 -20.37
C ASN A 616 -9.66 -15.90 -21.00
N ILE A 617 -8.95 -14.77 -20.90
CA ILE A 617 -9.36 -13.52 -21.54
C ILE A 617 -8.21 -12.91 -22.33
N GLU A 618 -8.55 -12.06 -23.29
CA GLU A 618 -7.58 -11.24 -24.01
C GLU A 618 -7.49 -9.83 -23.40
N PRO A 619 -6.29 -9.23 -23.30
CA PRO A 619 -6.12 -7.92 -22.67
C PRO A 619 -6.89 -6.79 -23.39
N GLN A 620 -7.13 -6.91 -24.70
CA GLN A 620 -7.92 -5.93 -25.46
C GLN A 620 -9.38 -5.87 -25.00
N TRP A 621 -9.91 -6.97 -24.45
CA TRP A 621 -11.27 -7.00 -23.91
C TRP A 621 -11.40 -6.14 -22.66
N ILE A 622 -10.34 -6.08 -21.84
CA ILE A 622 -10.29 -5.23 -20.64
C ILE A 622 -10.40 -3.76 -21.04
N GLU A 623 -9.78 -3.34 -22.14
CA GLU A 623 -9.90 -1.97 -22.65
C GLU A 623 -11.31 -1.64 -23.14
N GLN A 624 -11.95 -2.56 -23.86
CA GLN A 624 -13.31 -2.34 -24.36
C GLN A 624 -14.35 -2.30 -23.24
N VAL A 625 -14.20 -3.13 -22.20
CA VAL A 625 -15.19 -3.27 -21.12
C VAL A 625 -14.92 -2.31 -19.97
N GLY A 626 -13.65 -2.12 -19.60
CA GLY A 626 -13.22 -1.31 -18.45
C GLY A 626 -12.55 0.01 -18.85
N GLY A 627 -12.82 0.53 -20.05
CA GLY A 627 -12.15 1.72 -20.60
C GLY A 627 -12.24 2.96 -19.70
N HIS A 628 -13.37 3.15 -19.01
CA HIS A 628 -13.58 4.26 -18.05
C HIS A 628 -12.72 4.16 -16.78
N LEU A 629 -12.15 2.98 -16.52
CA LEU A 629 -11.32 2.72 -15.34
C LEU A 629 -9.82 2.70 -15.68
N LEU A 630 -9.47 2.74 -16.97
CA LEU A 630 -8.08 2.69 -17.40
C LEU A 630 -7.36 3.98 -17.04
N LYS A 631 -6.29 3.84 -16.27
CA LYS A 631 -5.32 4.92 -16.06
C LYS A 631 -4.30 4.89 -17.19
N LYS A 632 -4.46 5.80 -18.14
CA LYS A 632 -3.58 5.99 -19.30
C LYS A 632 -2.46 6.97 -18.94
N GLN A 633 -1.24 6.62 -19.33
CA GLN A 633 -0.04 7.42 -19.14
C GLN A 633 0.68 7.49 -20.48
N LEU A 634 1.09 8.70 -20.88
CA LEU A 634 1.96 8.90 -22.03
C LEU A 634 3.41 8.86 -21.58
N LEU A 635 4.23 8.18 -22.37
CA LEU A 635 5.65 7.95 -22.16
C LEU A 635 6.38 8.39 -23.43
N ASP A 636 7.60 8.90 -23.27
CA ASP A 636 8.53 9.13 -24.38
C ASP A 636 7.94 9.91 -25.58
N PRO A 637 7.48 11.17 -25.38
CA PRO A 637 7.09 12.00 -26.51
C PRO A 637 8.32 12.36 -27.36
N HIS A 638 8.29 12.05 -28.66
CA HIS A 638 9.42 12.20 -29.59
C HIS A 638 8.97 12.47 -31.03
N TRP A 639 9.88 12.96 -31.88
CA TRP A 639 9.62 13.13 -33.30
C TRP A 639 9.76 11.81 -34.09
N GLU A 640 8.73 11.44 -34.84
CA GLU A 640 8.81 10.31 -35.78
C GLU A 640 9.11 10.78 -37.20
N LYS A 641 10.36 10.57 -37.65
CA LYS A 641 10.84 11.00 -38.99
C LYS A 641 9.94 10.57 -40.15
N LYS A 642 9.51 9.30 -40.15
CA LYS A 642 8.69 8.71 -41.24
C LYS A 642 7.26 9.25 -41.25
N GLY A 643 6.67 9.43 -40.07
CA GLY A 643 5.30 9.95 -39.93
C GLY A 643 5.21 11.47 -40.04
N ALA A 644 6.36 12.16 -39.93
CA ALA A 644 6.46 13.61 -39.86
C ALA A 644 5.49 14.20 -38.81
N GLN A 645 5.43 13.57 -37.63
CA GLN A 645 4.56 13.96 -36.52
C GLN A 645 5.25 13.66 -35.19
N VAL A 646 4.75 14.31 -34.12
CA VAL A 646 5.21 14.04 -32.76
C VAL A 646 4.35 12.94 -32.17
N ALA A 647 4.98 11.82 -31.82
CA ALA A 647 4.32 10.65 -31.27
C ALA A 647 4.72 10.45 -29.81
N ALA A 648 3.84 9.82 -29.04
CA ALA A 648 4.15 9.33 -27.70
C ALA A 648 3.74 7.86 -27.57
N LEU A 649 4.34 7.15 -26.62
CA LEU A 649 3.99 5.79 -26.27
C LEU A 649 2.98 5.78 -25.11
N GLU A 650 1.79 5.25 -25.35
CA GLU A 650 0.76 5.10 -24.33
C GLU A 650 0.91 3.77 -23.58
N ARG A 651 0.78 3.86 -22.25
CA ARG A 651 0.63 2.73 -21.33
C ARG A 651 -0.67 2.87 -20.56
N ALA A 652 -1.48 1.82 -20.55
CA ALA A 652 -2.70 1.78 -19.75
C ALA A 652 -2.63 0.75 -18.64
N THR A 653 -3.14 1.12 -17.47
CA THR A 653 -3.22 0.24 -16.31
C THR A 653 -4.65 0.15 -15.78
N LEU A 654 -5.08 -1.04 -15.37
CA LEU A 654 -6.33 -1.28 -14.66
C LEU A 654 -6.00 -1.85 -13.28
N TYR A 655 -6.37 -1.13 -12.21
CA TYR A 655 -6.12 -1.55 -10.83
C TYR A 655 -4.67 -1.99 -10.53
N GLY A 656 -3.70 -1.36 -11.19
CA GLY A 656 -2.26 -1.67 -11.05
C GLY A 656 -1.73 -2.75 -11.99
N LEU A 657 -2.61 -3.44 -12.73
CA LEU A 657 -2.20 -4.38 -13.79
C LEU A 657 -1.96 -3.60 -15.10
N VAL A 658 -0.86 -3.91 -15.79
CA VAL A 658 -0.56 -3.31 -17.10
C VAL A 658 -1.35 -4.04 -18.18
N VAL A 659 -2.31 -3.36 -18.80
CA VAL A 659 -3.16 -3.95 -19.85
C VAL A 659 -2.44 -3.91 -21.20
N TYR A 660 -1.87 -2.75 -21.54
CA TYR A 660 -0.99 -2.59 -22.69
C TYR A 660 0.08 -1.52 -22.40
N SER A 661 1.20 -1.61 -23.12
CA SER A 661 2.30 -0.65 -23.05
C SER A 661 2.94 -0.51 -24.43
N GLY A 662 3.33 0.72 -24.80
CA GLY A 662 4.03 0.98 -26.06
C GLY A 662 3.11 1.23 -27.27
N ARG A 663 1.83 1.58 -27.05
CA ARG A 663 0.93 1.94 -28.15
C ARG A 663 1.26 3.35 -28.63
N ARG A 664 1.55 3.51 -29.92
CA ARG A 664 1.83 4.82 -30.51
C ARG A 664 0.56 5.66 -30.58
N VAL A 665 0.63 6.89 -30.10
CA VAL A 665 -0.45 7.88 -30.19
C VAL A 665 0.09 9.22 -30.66
N ASP A 666 -0.75 9.98 -31.34
CA ASP A 666 -0.47 11.35 -31.76
C ASP A 666 -0.42 12.26 -30.52
N PHE A 667 0.78 12.74 -30.19
CA PHE A 667 1.01 13.54 -28.98
C PHE A 667 0.41 14.94 -29.10
N SER A 668 0.27 15.46 -30.33
CA SER A 668 -0.26 16.81 -30.57
C SER A 668 -1.71 16.98 -30.13
N ARG A 669 -2.48 15.88 -30.02
CA ARG A 669 -3.87 15.91 -29.52
C ARG A 669 -3.97 16.02 -28.00
N VAL A 670 -2.90 15.72 -27.28
CA VAL A 670 -2.87 15.69 -25.82
C VAL A 670 -2.17 16.91 -25.26
N ASP A 671 -1.01 17.26 -25.81
CA ASP A 671 -0.27 18.46 -25.46
C ASP A 671 0.26 19.15 -26.72
N PRO A 672 -0.54 20.04 -27.34
CA PRO A 672 -0.16 20.75 -28.57
C PRO A 672 1.11 21.59 -28.41
N ALA A 673 1.32 22.19 -27.23
CA ALA A 673 2.44 23.08 -26.98
C ALA A 673 3.75 22.29 -26.88
N ALA A 674 3.77 21.23 -26.06
CA ALA A 674 4.94 20.36 -25.96
C ALA A 674 5.22 19.62 -27.28
N ALA A 675 4.18 19.23 -28.02
CA ALA A 675 4.35 18.66 -29.35
C ALA A 675 5.02 19.65 -30.30
N ARG A 676 4.58 20.92 -30.35
CA ARG A 676 5.22 21.93 -31.19
C ARG A 676 6.68 22.15 -30.83
N GLU A 677 7.02 22.21 -29.54
CA GLU A 677 8.41 22.33 -29.09
C GLU A 677 9.27 21.17 -29.63
N ILE A 678 8.81 19.92 -29.47
CA ILE A 678 9.51 18.72 -29.97
C ILE A 678 9.64 18.77 -31.49
N PHE A 679 8.59 19.18 -32.21
CA PHE A 679 8.65 19.37 -33.65
C PHE A 679 9.73 20.37 -34.05
N VAL A 680 9.78 21.56 -33.45
CA VAL A 680 10.80 22.57 -33.80
C VAL A 680 12.20 22.05 -33.46
N ARG A 681 12.41 21.51 -32.26
CA ARG A 681 13.72 21.05 -31.79
C ARG A 681 14.25 19.85 -32.57
N GLU A 682 13.44 18.82 -32.80
CA GLU A 682 13.92 17.60 -33.43
C GLU A 682 13.77 17.64 -34.96
N ALA A 683 12.62 18.08 -35.47
CA ALA A 683 12.33 18.06 -36.91
C ALA A 683 13.08 19.16 -37.67
N LEU A 684 12.99 20.41 -37.20
CA LEU A 684 13.55 21.58 -37.88
C LEU A 684 15.02 21.82 -37.52
N VAL A 685 15.33 21.95 -36.22
CA VAL A 685 16.70 22.22 -35.73
C VAL A 685 17.57 20.97 -35.86
N GLY A 686 17.18 19.86 -35.21
CA GLY A 686 17.92 18.59 -35.24
C GLY A 686 17.95 17.86 -36.58
N GLY A 687 17.36 18.45 -37.63
CA GLY A 687 17.43 17.96 -39.00
C GLY A 687 16.72 16.61 -39.23
N GLN A 688 15.82 16.22 -38.34
CA GLN A 688 15.18 14.90 -38.38
C GLN A 688 13.96 14.80 -39.31
N TRP A 689 13.65 15.86 -40.06
CA TRP A 689 12.57 15.87 -41.04
C TRP A 689 13.07 16.01 -42.47
N GLU A 690 12.73 15.06 -43.32
CA GLU A 690 13.01 15.15 -44.76
C GLU A 690 11.82 15.79 -45.47
N SER A 691 12.02 16.99 -46.03
CA SER A 691 11.02 17.69 -46.83
C SER A 691 11.68 18.38 -48.03
N LYS A 692 10.89 18.64 -49.07
CA LYS A 692 11.32 19.34 -50.30
C LYS A 692 11.27 20.87 -50.16
N LEU A 693 11.01 21.38 -48.95
CA LEU A 693 10.90 22.81 -48.69
C LEU A 693 12.25 23.52 -48.94
N PRO A 694 12.27 24.58 -49.78
CA PRO A 694 13.52 25.22 -50.21
C PRO A 694 14.41 25.77 -49.09
N PHE A 695 13.83 26.38 -48.05
CA PHE A 695 14.59 26.96 -46.93
C PHE A 695 15.32 25.88 -46.12
N LEU A 696 14.75 24.68 -45.99
CA LEU A 696 15.26 23.62 -45.13
C LEU A 696 16.60 23.08 -45.65
N ALA A 697 16.71 22.91 -46.97
CA ALA A 697 17.96 22.54 -47.63
C ALA A 697 18.98 23.69 -47.59
N ALA A 698 18.53 24.94 -47.77
CA ALA A 698 19.39 26.12 -47.71
C ALA A 698 19.99 26.33 -46.32
N ASN A 699 19.18 26.24 -45.26
CA ASN A 699 19.60 26.38 -43.87
C ASN A 699 20.58 25.29 -43.47
N ARG A 700 20.31 24.01 -43.82
CA ARG A 700 21.24 22.90 -43.56
C ARG A 700 22.59 23.09 -44.26
N LYS A 701 22.57 23.58 -45.50
CA LYS A 701 23.79 23.89 -46.24
C LYS A 701 24.58 25.02 -45.56
N LEU A 702 23.89 26.08 -45.16
CA LEU A 702 24.51 27.23 -44.49
C LEU A 702 25.10 26.84 -43.13
N VAL A 703 24.40 26.06 -42.31
CA VAL A 703 24.91 25.53 -41.03
C VAL A 703 26.20 24.72 -41.26
N ARG A 704 26.20 23.79 -42.22
CA ARG A 704 27.41 23.01 -42.57
C ARG A 704 28.56 23.87 -43.10
N GLU A 705 28.26 24.93 -43.85
CA GLU A 705 29.29 25.86 -44.34
C GLU A 705 29.93 26.63 -43.18
N VAL A 706 29.15 27.04 -42.17
CA VAL A 706 29.66 27.71 -40.96
C VAL A 706 30.44 26.72 -40.08
N GLU A 707 29.96 25.48 -39.88
CA GLU A 707 30.69 24.39 -39.20
C GLU A 707 32.04 24.11 -39.88
N ALA A 708 32.08 24.05 -41.21
CA ALA A 708 33.32 23.82 -41.95
C ALA A 708 34.32 24.99 -41.85
N LEU A 709 33.82 26.22 -41.74
CA LEU A 709 34.64 27.41 -41.48
C LEU A 709 35.21 27.40 -40.06
N GLU A 710 34.43 26.92 -39.10
CA GLU A 710 34.84 26.73 -37.71
C GLU A 710 36.00 25.72 -37.61
N HIS A 711 35.85 24.54 -38.22
CA HIS A 711 36.89 23.52 -38.30
C HIS A 711 38.19 24.00 -38.97
N LYS A 712 38.10 24.86 -40.00
CA LYS A 712 39.28 25.46 -40.67
C LYS A 712 39.99 26.51 -39.83
N SER A 713 39.26 27.23 -38.98
CA SER A 713 39.82 28.33 -38.17
C SER A 713 40.41 27.90 -36.83
N ARG A 714 40.23 26.62 -36.43
CA ARG A 714 40.63 26.06 -35.12
C ARG A 714 40.13 26.90 -33.91
N ARG A 715 39.04 27.63 -34.09
CA ARG A 715 38.31 28.34 -33.03
C ARG A 715 36.89 27.77 -33.00
N GLN A 716 36.51 27.12 -31.91
CA GLN A 716 35.19 26.48 -31.69
C GLN A 716 34.08 27.44 -31.22
N ASP A 717 34.30 28.75 -31.33
CA ASP A 717 33.38 29.78 -30.81
C ASP A 717 32.55 30.48 -31.90
N VAL A 718 32.50 29.94 -33.12
CA VAL A 718 31.95 30.63 -34.29
C VAL A 718 30.50 30.21 -34.58
N LEU A 719 30.10 28.97 -34.27
CA LEU A 719 28.75 28.48 -34.54
C LEU A 719 27.73 28.90 -33.46
N VAL A 720 26.55 29.29 -33.93
CA VAL A 720 25.36 29.53 -33.12
C VAL A 720 24.80 28.20 -32.58
N ASP A 721 24.45 28.18 -31.28
CA ASP A 721 23.83 27.06 -30.54
C ASP A 721 22.45 26.71 -31.12
N ASP A 722 22.10 25.42 -31.14
CA ASP A 722 20.78 24.87 -31.50
C ASP A 722 19.60 25.64 -30.87
N GLU A 723 19.79 26.24 -29.68
CA GLU A 723 18.79 27.05 -28.96
C GLU A 723 18.45 28.36 -29.68
N LEU A 724 19.41 29.00 -30.34
CA LEU A 724 19.17 30.22 -31.12
C LEU A 724 18.47 29.88 -32.45
N ILE A 725 18.82 28.75 -33.06
CA ILE A 725 18.11 28.23 -34.24
C ILE A 725 16.67 27.86 -33.86
N TYR A 726 16.47 27.26 -32.67
CA TYR A 726 15.15 27.01 -32.11
C TYR A 726 14.36 28.31 -31.94
N ALA A 727 14.92 29.33 -31.28
CA ALA A 727 14.27 30.62 -31.06
C ALA A 727 13.86 31.31 -32.38
N PHE A 728 14.69 31.21 -33.41
CA PHE A 728 14.37 31.73 -34.75
C PHE A 728 13.12 31.09 -35.36
N TYR A 729 13.01 29.75 -35.29
CA TYR A 729 11.83 29.05 -35.78
C TYR A 729 10.63 29.30 -34.85
N ASP A 730 10.82 29.28 -33.53
CA ASP A 730 9.77 29.48 -32.55
C ASP A 730 9.06 30.83 -32.71
N ALA A 731 9.80 31.90 -33.00
CA ALA A 731 9.25 33.22 -33.21
C ALA A 731 8.37 33.34 -34.48
N GLN A 732 8.55 32.46 -35.46
CA GLN A 732 7.91 32.56 -36.79
C GLN A 732 6.86 31.48 -37.06
N VAL A 733 7.01 30.29 -36.48
CA VAL A 733 6.11 29.15 -36.69
C VAL A 733 4.89 29.28 -35.76
N PRO A 734 3.64 29.24 -36.28
CA PRO A 734 2.44 29.36 -35.46
C PRO A 734 2.31 28.29 -34.37
N ALA A 735 1.55 28.61 -33.32
CA ALA A 735 1.35 27.74 -32.16
C ALA A 735 0.62 26.41 -32.46
N ASP A 736 -0.18 26.36 -33.53
CA ASP A 736 -0.97 25.20 -33.96
C ASP A 736 -0.21 24.26 -34.94
N VAL A 737 1.02 24.62 -35.33
CA VAL A 737 1.83 23.87 -36.29
C VAL A 737 2.83 22.97 -35.55
N ALA A 738 2.52 21.67 -35.46
CA ALA A 738 3.35 20.67 -34.78
C ALA A 738 3.59 19.38 -35.60
N SER A 739 3.26 19.39 -36.89
CA SER A 739 3.45 18.26 -37.80
C SER A 739 3.96 18.74 -39.16
N GLY A 740 4.62 17.85 -39.90
CA GLY A 740 5.16 18.17 -41.22
C GLY A 740 4.06 18.57 -42.21
N LEU A 741 2.91 17.88 -42.21
CA LEU A 741 1.78 18.23 -43.09
C LEU A 741 1.19 19.60 -42.72
N GLY A 742 0.99 19.87 -41.43
CA GLY A 742 0.52 21.17 -40.95
C GLY A 742 1.48 22.29 -41.35
N PHE A 743 2.78 22.04 -41.20
CA PHE A 743 3.83 22.99 -41.54
C PHE A 743 3.93 23.27 -43.04
N GLU A 744 3.89 22.24 -43.90
CA GLU A 744 3.95 22.41 -45.35
C GLU A 744 2.78 23.24 -45.90
N ASN A 745 1.58 23.02 -45.36
CA ASN A 745 0.39 23.79 -45.72
C ASN A 745 0.53 25.27 -45.31
N TRP A 746 0.95 25.51 -44.07
CA TRP A 746 1.21 26.86 -43.57
C TRP A 746 2.30 27.58 -44.38
N TYR A 747 3.45 26.93 -44.59
CA TYR A 747 4.58 27.51 -45.31
C TYR A 747 4.21 27.85 -46.77
N ARG A 748 3.45 26.98 -47.45
CA ARG A 748 3.00 27.24 -48.84
C ARG A 748 2.09 28.46 -48.94
N ALA A 749 1.27 28.71 -47.92
CA ALA A 749 0.42 29.89 -47.88
C ALA A 749 1.24 31.17 -47.65
N GLN A 750 2.15 31.15 -46.67
CA GLN A 750 2.92 32.33 -46.26
C GLN A 750 4.07 32.69 -47.21
N SER A 751 4.73 31.69 -47.81
CA SER A 751 5.84 31.91 -48.76
C SER A 751 5.43 32.68 -50.03
N LYS A 752 4.14 32.74 -50.38
CA LYS A 752 3.63 33.57 -51.47
C LYS A 752 3.83 35.07 -51.23
N GLY A 753 3.75 35.51 -49.96
CA GLY A 753 3.98 36.91 -49.57
C GLY A 753 5.42 37.19 -49.12
N ALA A 754 6.13 36.18 -48.65
CA ALA A 754 7.51 36.29 -48.18
C ALA A 754 8.38 35.15 -48.75
N PRO A 755 8.98 35.31 -49.95
CA PRO A 755 9.70 34.23 -50.63
C PRO A 755 11.00 33.78 -49.92
N ARG A 756 11.50 34.56 -48.96
CA ARG A 756 12.65 34.22 -48.09
C ARG A 756 12.25 33.86 -46.65
N LEU A 757 10.99 33.49 -46.41
CA LEU A 757 10.49 33.06 -45.11
C LEU A 757 11.31 31.87 -44.56
N LEU A 758 11.73 31.96 -43.30
CA LEU A 758 12.53 30.96 -42.58
C LEU A 758 13.95 30.67 -43.14
N TYR A 759 14.48 31.48 -44.05
CA TYR A 759 15.88 31.36 -44.47
C TYR A 759 16.79 31.97 -43.40
N LEU A 760 17.67 31.14 -42.81
CA LEU A 760 18.72 31.63 -41.92
C LEU A 760 19.74 32.42 -42.74
N THR A 761 20.21 33.52 -42.17
CA THR A 761 21.32 34.29 -42.70
C THR A 761 22.61 33.93 -41.98
N ARG A 762 23.73 34.25 -42.64
CA ARG A 762 25.06 34.02 -42.05
C ARG A 762 25.26 34.84 -40.77
N ASP A 763 24.67 36.03 -40.70
CA ASP A 763 24.73 36.92 -39.53
C ASP A 763 23.87 36.41 -38.36
N GLU A 764 22.79 35.67 -38.63
CA GLU A 764 21.97 35.00 -37.61
C GLU A 764 22.60 33.68 -37.12
N LEU A 765 23.48 33.06 -37.92
CA LEU A 765 24.23 31.83 -37.61
C LEU A 765 25.67 32.07 -37.14
N MET A 766 26.15 33.31 -37.24
CA MET A 766 27.44 33.74 -36.69
C MET A 766 27.17 34.61 -35.47
N ARG A 767 27.93 34.40 -34.40
CA ARG A 767 27.87 35.30 -33.23
C ARG A 767 28.40 36.69 -33.62
N HIS A 768 27.54 37.61 -34.05
CA HIS A 768 27.85 39.05 -34.07
C HIS A 768 27.77 39.63 -32.67
N GLN A 769 28.61 39.10 -31.77
CA GLN A 769 28.96 39.64 -30.46
C GLN A 769 30.03 38.75 -29.82
N ALA A 770 31.28 38.91 -30.24
CA ALA A 770 32.42 38.73 -29.34
C ALA A 770 32.71 40.04 -28.59
N ALA A 771 31.66 40.76 -28.19
CA ALA A 771 31.77 41.90 -27.28
C ALA A 771 31.66 41.48 -25.80
N GLY A 772 31.48 40.18 -25.51
CA GLY A 772 31.25 39.66 -24.15
C GLY A 772 32.29 38.66 -23.63
N ILE A 773 33.19 38.09 -24.45
CA ILE A 773 34.29 37.25 -23.95
C ILE A 773 35.38 38.17 -23.43
N THR A 774 35.18 38.67 -22.22
CA THR A 774 36.24 39.39 -21.51
C THR A 774 37.31 38.40 -21.10
N THR A 775 38.58 38.82 -21.06
CA THR A 775 39.67 38.08 -20.42
C THR A 775 39.35 37.73 -18.94
N GLN A 776 38.34 38.38 -18.37
CA GLN A 776 37.81 38.10 -17.03
C GLN A 776 36.95 36.82 -16.95
N ALA A 777 36.29 36.40 -18.05
CA ALA A 777 35.46 35.19 -18.07
C ALA A 777 36.28 33.90 -18.12
N PHE A 778 37.46 33.96 -18.76
CA PHE A 778 38.42 32.86 -18.91
C PHE A 778 39.84 33.35 -18.57
N PRO A 779 40.15 33.59 -17.29
CA PRO A 779 41.41 34.19 -16.90
C PRO A 779 42.61 33.24 -17.15
N PRO A 780 43.80 33.76 -17.53
CA PRO A 780 45.00 32.95 -17.72
C PRO A 780 45.60 32.43 -16.40
N THR A 781 45.20 33.02 -15.27
CA THR A 781 45.60 32.62 -13.92
C THR A 781 44.38 32.54 -13.01
N LEU A 782 44.39 31.57 -12.10
CA LEU A 782 43.36 31.36 -11.08
C LEU A 782 44.02 31.32 -9.71
N ARG A 783 43.51 32.11 -8.76
CA ARG A 783 44.05 32.09 -7.39
C ARG A 783 43.51 30.89 -6.61
N LEU A 784 44.38 29.93 -6.31
CA LEU A 784 44.07 28.72 -5.52
C LEU A 784 45.05 28.62 -4.35
N GLY A 785 44.55 28.36 -3.13
CA GLY A 785 45.39 28.27 -1.93
C GLY A 785 46.23 29.54 -1.69
N GLY A 786 45.71 30.72 -2.03
CA GLY A 786 46.40 32.00 -1.86
C GLY A 786 47.42 32.37 -2.95
N VAL A 787 47.71 31.46 -3.90
CA VAL A 787 48.72 31.64 -4.96
C VAL A 787 48.07 31.71 -6.35
N ASP A 788 48.62 32.50 -7.26
CA ASP A 788 48.18 32.58 -8.65
C ASP A 788 48.68 31.36 -9.43
N CYS A 789 47.76 30.47 -9.80
CA CYS A 789 48.03 29.25 -10.55
C CYS A 789 47.72 29.45 -12.04
N ALA A 790 48.60 28.98 -12.93
CA ALA A 790 48.36 29.10 -14.38
C ALA A 790 47.19 28.21 -14.83
N ALA A 791 46.25 28.78 -15.59
CA ALA A 791 45.07 28.11 -16.12
C ALA A 791 45.20 27.91 -17.65
N THR A 792 44.83 26.72 -18.11
CA THR A 792 44.81 26.34 -19.53
C THR A 792 43.45 25.74 -19.86
N TYR A 793 42.89 26.11 -21.01
CA TYR A 793 41.57 25.68 -21.47
C TYR A 793 41.71 24.83 -22.73
N LEU A 794 41.02 23.70 -22.78
CA LEU A 794 40.97 22.81 -23.93
C LEU A 794 39.51 22.41 -24.16
N HIS A 795 39.03 22.41 -25.41
CA HIS A 795 37.69 21.94 -25.75
C HIS A 795 37.78 20.80 -26.76
N GLU A 796 38.09 19.61 -26.26
CA GLU A 796 38.31 18.40 -27.06
C GLU A 796 37.63 17.21 -26.37
N PRO A 797 36.34 16.95 -26.66
CA PRO A 797 35.57 15.88 -26.02
C PRO A 797 36.27 14.52 -26.12
N GLY A 798 36.63 13.95 -24.98
CA GLY A 798 37.36 12.68 -24.88
C GLY A 798 38.83 12.81 -24.50
N ASP A 799 39.44 14.00 -24.60
CA ASP A 799 40.77 14.26 -24.07
C ASP A 799 40.74 14.33 -22.53
N ALA A 800 41.76 13.79 -21.88
CA ALA A 800 41.88 13.81 -20.42
C ALA A 800 41.96 15.23 -19.83
N LYS A 801 42.39 16.22 -20.63
CA LYS A 801 42.54 17.63 -20.27
C LYS A 801 41.37 18.51 -20.71
N ASP A 802 40.34 17.93 -21.35
CA ASP A 802 39.13 18.65 -21.79
C ASP A 802 38.51 19.47 -20.63
N GLY A 803 38.16 20.72 -20.91
CA GLY A 803 37.75 21.72 -19.93
C GLY A 803 38.91 22.57 -19.39
N LEU A 804 38.81 22.95 -18.12
CA LEU A 804 39.78 23.79 -17.42
C LEU A 804 40.84 22.93 -16.71
N THR A 805 42.12 23.14 -17.05
CA THR A 805 43.27 22.57 -16.33
C THR A 805 44.05 23.68 -15.61
N VAL A 806 44.24 23.56 -14.29
CA VAL A 806 44.97 24.53 -13.45
C VAL A 806 46.26 23.90 -12.91
N THR A 807 47.37 24.63 -13.01
CA THR A 807 48.69 24.17 -12.58
C THR A 807 49.00 24.64 -11.16
N VAL A 808 49.04 23.70 -10.22
CA VAL A 808 49.16 23.95 -8.79
C VAL A 808 50.56 23.57 -8.30
N PRO A 809 51.34 24.50 -7.70
CA PRO A 809 52.60 24.15 -7.05
C PRO A 809 52.40 23.20 -5.85
N LEU A 810 53.31 22.24 -5.65
CA LEU A 810 53.19 21.20 -4.63
C LEU A 810 52.97 21.76 -3.22
N PHE A 811 53.65 22.84 -2.83
CA PHE A 811 53.53 23.45 -1.49
C PHE A 811 52.16 24.10 -1.22
N VAL A 812 51.36 24.35 -2.27
CA VAL A 812 50.02 24.94 -2.19
C VAL A 812 48.93 23.88 -2.22
N LEU A 813 49.24 22.65 -2.64
CA LEU A 813 48.27 21.58 -2.91
C LEU A 813 47.29 21.38 -1.75
N ASN A 814 47.79 21.33 -0.52
CA ASN A 814 47.00 21.10 0.68
C ASN A 814 46.05 22.27 1.01
N GLN A 815 46.36 23.47 0.55
CA GLN A 815 45.59 24.71 0.74
C GLN A 815 44.54 24.95 -0.35
N VAL A 816 44.54 24.18 -1.44
CA VAL A 816 43.49 24.29 -2.47
C VAL A 816 42.15 23.83 -1.87
N SER A 817 41.13 24.68 -1.99
CA SER A 817 39.77 24.40 -1.51
C SER A 817 38.98 23.61 -2.56
N GLU A 818 38.35 22.51 -2.15
CA GLU A 818 37.42 21.76 -3.01
C GLU A 818 36.22 22.61 -3.42
N GLU A 819 35.68 23.38 -2.49
CA GLU A 819 34.55 24.28 -2.73
C GLU A 819 34.89 25.29 -3.82
N ARG A 820 36.08 25.89 -3.78
CA ARG A 820 36.52 26.84 -4.82
C ARG A 820 36.61 26.17 -6.19
N CYS A 821 37.05 24.92 -6.25
CA CYS A 821 37.14 24.17 -7.50
C CYS A 821 35.77 23.89 -8.13
N GLU A 822 34.67 23.85 -7.35
CA GLU A 822 33.31 23.63 -7.87
C GLU A 822 32.85 24.72 -8.85
N TRP A 823 33.34 25.96 -8.67
CA TRP A 823 32.91 27.15 -9.40
C TRP A 823 33.57 27.32 -10.78
N LEU A 824 34.63 26.54 -11.08
CA LEU A 824 35.43 26.71 -12.30
C LEU A 824 35.84 28.20 -12.50
N VAL A 825 35.51 28.75 -13.68
CA VAL A 825 35.60 30.16 -14.06
C VAL A 825 34.22 30.66 -14.49
N THR A 826 33.99 31.97 -14.43
CA THR A 826 32.69 32.58 -14.75
C THR A 826 32.20 32.22 -16.15
N GLY A 827 33.11 32.06 -17.12
CA GLY A 827 32.78 31.64 -18.48
C GLY A 827 32.24 30.21 -18.62
N MET A 828 32.48 29.33 -17.64
CA MET A 828 32.00 27.92 -17.64
C MET A 828 30.84 27.69 -16.66
N LEU A 829 30.41 28.73 -15.93
CA LEU A 829 29.50 28.59 -14.80
C LEU A 829 28.07 28.26 -15.24
N LYS A 830 27.60 28.86 -16.35
CA LYS A 830 26.28 28.58 -16.95
C LYS A 830 26.11 27.09 -17.25
N ASP A 831 27.07 26.48 -17.96
CA ASP A 831 27.01 25.08 -18.38
C ASP A 831 27.07 24.14 -17.17
N LYS A 832 27.90 24.48 -16.18
CA LYS A 832 27.95 23.76 -14.89
C LYS A 832 26.61 23.79 -14.17
N ILE A 833 25.99 24.96 -14.04
CA ILE A 833 24.69 25.13 -13.37
C ILE A 833 23.60 24.38 -14.14
N GLN A 834 23.54 24.51 -15.46
CA GLN A 834 22.54 23.85 -16.29
C GLN A 834 22.62 22.32 -16.13
N ALA A 835 23.82 21.75 -16.15
CA ALA A 835 24.02 20.32 -15.92
C ALA A 835 23.61 19.89 -14.50
N LEU A 836 23.90 20.70 -13.48
CA LEU A 836 23.44 20.47 -12.11
C LEU A 836 21.91 20.50 -12.01
N LEU A 837 21.24 21.50 -12.57
CA LEU A 837 19.78 21.59 -12.56
C LEU A 837 19.12 20.42 -13.31
N LYS A 838 19.72 19.97 -14.42
CA LYS A 838 19.26 18.80 -15.18
C LYS A 838 19.34 17.51 -14.36
N SER A 839 20.30 17.43 -13.45
CA SER A 839 20.54 16.27 -12.58
C SER A 839 19.50 16.10 -11.45
N LEU A 840 18.69 17.13 -11.16
CA LEU A 840 17.68 17.11 -10.11
C LEU A 840 16.54 16.10 -10.40
N PRO A 841 15.88 15.57 -9.34
CA PRO A 841 14.67 14.76 -9.48
C PRO A 841 13.56 15.53 -10.22
N GLN A 842 12.66 14.80 -10.89
CA GLN A 842 11.63 15.38 -11.76
C GLN A 842 10.80 16.48 -11.07
N LYS A 843 10.47 16.31 -9.79
CA LYS A 843 9.56 17.21 -9.05
C LYS A 843 10.13 18.64 -8.86
N PRO A 844 11.34 18.85 -8.31
CA PRO A 844 11.96 20.18 -8.29
C PRO A 844 12.39 20.65 -9.69
N ARG A 845 12.89 19.75 -10.55
CA ARG A 845 13.36 20.11 -11.89
C ARG A 845 12.27 20.72 -12.77
N ALA A 846 11.05 20.19 -12.71
CA ALA A 846 9.90 20.69 -13.49
C ALA A 846 9.53 22.15 -13.16
N ARG A 847 9.83 22.62 -11.94
CA ARG A 847 9.57 24.02 -11.52
C ARG A 847 10.64 25.02 -11.96
N LEU A 848 11.74 24.51 -12.52
CA LEU A 848 12.89 25.29 -13.00
C LEU A 848 13.01 25.26 -14.54
N VAL A 849 12.03 24.65 -15.22
CA VAL A 849 11.96 24.63 -16.69
C VAL A 849 11.38 25.97 -17.16
N PRO A 850 12.00 26.66 -18.14
CA PRO A 850 13.15 26.22 -18.95
C PRO A 850 14.50 26.25 -18.19
N LEU A 851 15.21 25.11 -18.20
CA LEU A 851 16.50 24.97 -17.49
C LEU A 851 17.61 25.87 -18.06
N PRO A 852 17.74 26.08 -19.39
CA PRO A 852 18.75 26.98 -19.94
C PRO A 852 18.58 28.43 -19.46
N GLU A 853 17.35 28.94 -19.43
CA GLU A 853 17.06 30.30 -18.96
C GLU A 853 17.33 30.45 -17.46
N THR A 854 16.90 29.47 -16.67
CA THR A 854 17.19 29.42 -15.24
C THR A 854 18.69 29.38 -14.99
N ALA A 855 19.44 28.58 -15.75
CA ALA A 855 20.90 28.49 -15.62
C ALA A 855 21.60 29.81 -16.00
N THR A 856 21.16 30.50 -17.06
CA THR A 856 21.69 31.82 -17.45
C THR A 856 21.50 32.83 -16.32
N ARG A 857 20.27 32.97 -15.81
CA ARG A 857 19.95 33.90 -14.71
C ARG A 857 20.74 33.59 -13.44
N LEU A 858 20.88 32.32 -13.09
CA LEU A 858 21.65 31.91 -11.91
C LEU A 858 23.15 32.12 -12.10
N ALA A 859 23.68 31.91 -13.31
CA ALA A 859 25.08 32.18 -13.63
C ALA A 859 25.42 33.67 -13.53
N GLU A 860 24.51 34.57 -13.90
CA GLU A 860 24.68 36.02 -13.70
C GLU A 860 24.77 36.39 -12.21
N VAL A 861 23.86 35.84 -11.39
CA VAL A 861 23.87 36.09 -9.93
C VAL A 861 25.12 35.51 -9.28
N PHE A 862 25.49 34.28 -9.63
CA PHE A 862 26.66 33.60 -9.08
C PHE A 862 27.98 34.08 -9.66
N GLY A 863 27.97 34.75 -10.80
CA GLY A 863 29.13 35.40 -11.41
C GLY A 863 29.46 36.78 -10.83
N ALA A 864 28.59 37.35 -9.97
CA ALA A 864 28.85 38.62 -9.31
C ALA A 864 30.09 38.51 -8.39
N PRO A 865 30.96 39.55 -8.32
CA PRO A 865 32.21 39.50 -7.56
C PRO A 865 32.06 39.16 -6.07
N GLU A 866 30.91 39.50 -5.47
CA GLU A 866 30.60 39.27 -4.06
C GLU A 866 30.20 37.81 -3.75
N VAL A 867 29.86 37.03 -4.79
CA VAL A 867 29.32 35.67 -4.67
C VAL A 867 30.24 34.64 -5.30
N PHE A 868 30.89 34.99 -6.40
CA PHE A 868 31.69 34.07 -7.20
C PHE A 868 32.87 33.48 -6.40
N GLY A 869 32.90 32.15 -6.29
CA GLY A 869 33.98 31.43 -5.62
C GLY A 869 33.91 31.42 -4.09
N HIS A 870 32.83 31.95 -3.50
CA HIS A 870 32.59 31.92 -2.05
C HIS A 870 31.73 30.70 -1.66
N GLY A 871 32.27 29.83 -0.81
CA GLY A 871 31.60 28.61 -0.35
C GLY A 871 31.40 27.57 -1.45
N SER A 872 30.54 26.58 -1.22
CA SER A 872 30.18 25.57 -2.22
C SER A 872 29.18 26.10 -3.25
N LEU A 873 29.47 25.92 -4.55
CA LEU A 873 28.52 26.21 -5.63
C LEU A 873 27.24 25.39 -5.46
N THR A 874 27.37 24.13 -5.02
CA THR A 874 26.24 23.24 -4.81
C THR A 874 25.31 23.75 -3.72
N ASP A 875 25.84 24.29 -2.62
CA ASP A 875 25.03 24.84 -1.53
C ASP A 875 24.38 26.19 -1.91
N ALA A 876 25.11 27.04 -2.64
CA ALA A 876 24.56 28.28 -3.20
C ALA A 876 23.38 27.98 -4.15
N LEU A 877 23.53 26.97 -5.01
CA LEU A 877 22.49 26.51 -5.91
C LEU A 877 21.32 25.85 -5.15
N LEU A 878 21.59 25.06 -4.12
CA LEU A 878 20.59 24.41 -3.28
C LEU A 878 19.67 25.45 -2.60
N LYS A 879 20.27 26.49 -2.01
CA LYS A 879 19.53 27.59 -1.39
C LYS A 879 18.60 28.24 -2.40
N ARG A 880 19.11 28.54 -3.59
CA ARG A 880 18.34 29.23 -4.62
C ARG A 880 17.23 28.38 -5.23
N VAL A 881 17.48 27.08 -5.42
CA VAL A 881 16.46 26.11 -5.85
C VAL A 881 15.37 25.96 -4.80
N ARG A 882 15.71 25.96 -3.49
CA ARG A 882 14.73 25.90 -2.42
C ARG A 882 13.84 27.14 -2.38
N GLU A 883 14.42 28.32 -2.55
CA GLU A 883 13.70 29.59 -2.65
C GLU A 883 12.71 29.59 -3.83
N GLU A 884 13.15 29.16 -5.01
CA GLU A 884 12.32 29.21 -6.22
C GLU A 884 11.28 28.09 -6.29
N THR A 885 11.61 26.90 -5.81
CA THR A 885 10.71 25.75 -5.90
C THR A 885 9.82 25.60 -4.66
N SER A 886 10.16 26.20 -3.52
CA SER A 886 9.50 25.94 -2.22
C SER A 886 9.45 24.46 -1.83
N LEU A 887 10.35 23.64 -2.40
CA LEU A 887 10.45 22.21 -2.12
C LEU A 887 11.72 21.95 -1.30
N ASP A 888 11.65 20.93 -0.44
CA ASP A 888 12.79 20.48 0.35
C ASP A 888 13.75 19.65 -0.52
N VAL A 889 14.54 20.35 -1.34
CA VAL A 889 15.63 19.77 -2.12
C VAL A 889 16.84 19.58 -1.21
N LYS A 890 17.54 18.46 -1.33
CA LYS A 890 18.74 18.12 -0.56
C LYS A 890 19.96 18.13 -1.47
N ARG A 891 21.16 18.31 -0.90
CA ARG A 891 22.42 18.27 -1.65
C ARG A 891 22.57 16.99 -2.49
N THR A 892 22.10 15.85 -1.98
CA THR A 892 22.12 14.55 -2.66
C THR A 892 21.16 14.42 -3.85
N ASP A 893 20.27 15.40 -4.04
CA ASP A 893 19.40 15.45 -5.22
C ASP A 893 20.13 15.93 -6.47
N PHE A 894 21.23 16.69 -6.32
CA PHE A 894 22.15 17.00 -7.41
C PHE A 894 23.04 15.77 -7.71
N LYS A 895 22.91 15.19 -8.90
CA LYS A 895 23.66 13.99 -9.33
C LYS A 895 24.92 14.39 -10.08
N LEU A 896 26.00 14.62 -9.31
CA LEU A 896 27.32 15.00 -9.86
C LEU A 896 27.87 13.97 -10.85
N ASP A 897 27.54 12.69 -10.69
CA ASP A 897 27.89 11.60 -11.59
C ASP A 897 27.26 11.69 -12.99
N MET A 898 26.22 12.52 -13.15
CA MET A 898 25.61 12.80 -14.46
C MET A 898 26.28 13.95 -15.23
N LEU A 899 27.25 14.65 -14.63
CA LEU A 899 27.92 15.77 -15.27
C LEU A 899 29.08 15.29 -16.16
N PRO A 900 29.26 15.87 -17.35
CA PRO A 900 30.44 15.64 -18.18
C PRO A 900 31.75 15.98 -17.46
N PRO A 901 32.85 15.25 -17.73
CA PRO A 901 34.14 15.47 -17.04
C PRO A 901 34.74 16.88 -17.20
N HIS A 902 34.53 17.56 -18.33
CA HIS A 902 35.04 18.92 -18.56
C HIS A 902 34.38 19.99 -17.67
N LEU A 903 33.27 19.65 -17.01
CA LEU A 903 32.64 20.50 -16.00
C LEU A 903 33.27 20.31 -14.61
N PHE A 904 34.41 19.62 -14.51
CA PHE A 904 35.19 19.51 -13.28
C PHE A 904 36.60 20.04 -13.54
N MET A 905 37.11 20.85 -12.60
CA MET A 905 38.44 21.43 -12.69
C MET A 905 39.49 20.31 -12.68
N ASN A 906 40.34 20.28 -13.70
CA ASN A 906 41.47 19.37 -13.75
C ASN A 906 42.68 20.05 -13.11
N LEU A 907 43.35 19.37 -12.19
CA LEU A 907 44.47 19.93 -11.42
C LEU A 907 45.76 19.24 -11.84
N ARG A 908 46.78 20.01 -12.22
CA ARG A 908 48.13 19.54 -12.53
C ARG A 908 49.09 20.00 -11.45
N VAL A 909 49.58 19.07 -10.63
CA VAL A 909 50.51 19.37 -9.54
C VAL A 909 51.95 19.36 -10.05
N VAL A 910 52.73 20.41 -9.73
CA VAL A 910 54.13 20.55 -10.15
C VAL A 910 55.06 20.81 -8.97
N ASP A 911 56.32 20.38 -9.08
CA ASP A 911 57.38 20.72 -8.13
C ASP A 911 57.99 22.12 -8.37
N GLU A 912 59.02 22.48 -7.59
CA GLU A 912 59.74 23.76 -7.67
C GLU A 912 60.46 23.99 -9.02
N HIS A 913 60.67 22.93 -9.81
CA HIS A 913 61.30 22.96 -11.13
C HIS A 913 60.27 22.90 -12.27
N GLY A 914 58.97 22.90 -11.96
CA GLY A 914 57.88 22.83 -12.94
C GLY A 914 57.62 21.42 -13.48
N ARG A 915 58.21 20.38 -12.88
CA ARG A 915 57.96 18.98 -13.27
C ARG A 915 56.62 18.52 -12.71
N GLN A 916 55.81 17.89 -13.56
CA GLN A 916 54.52 17.33 -13.15
C GLN A 916 54.70 16.12 -12.22
N LEU A 917 54.07 16.19 -11.04
CA LEU A 917 54.05 15.12 -10.02
C LEU A 917 52.76 14.31 -10.07
N GLY A 918 51.63 14.94 -10.42
CA GLY A 918 50.33 14.29 -10.53
C GLY A 918 49.33 15.15 -11.30
N MET A 919 48.31 14.53 -11.89
CA MET A 919 47.23 15.24 -12.58
C MET A 919 45.90 14.51 -12.44
N GLY A 920 44.83 15.24 -12.14
CA GLY A 920 43.49 14.67 -12.05
C GLY A 920 42.42 15.67 -11.62
N ARG A 921 41.15 15.25 -11.73
CA ARG A 921 39.97 16.07 -11.37
C ARG A 921 39.49 15.84 -9.93
N ASN A 922 40.04 14.85 -9.23
CA ASN A 922 39.72 14.54 -7.83
C ASN A 922 40.81 15.12 -6.91
N LEU A 923 40.53 16.28 -6.31
CA LEU A 923 41.48 16.95 -5.43
C LEU A 923 41.81 16.11 -4.18
N GLY A 924 40.83 15.41 -3.61
CA GLY A 924 41.03 14.50 -2.48
C GLY A 924 42.02 13.39 -2.79
N ALA A 925 41.95 12.78 -3.98
CA ALA A 925 42.91 11.77 -4.42
C ALA A 925 44.33 12.33 -4.59
N LEU A 926 44.46 13.51 -5.20
CA LEU A 926 45.76 14.19 -5.35
C LEU A 926 46.36 14.58 -3.99
N LYS A 927 45.55 15.05 -3.04
CA LYS A 927 45.98 15.32 -1.65
C LYS A 927 46.37 14.02 -0.93
N ALA A 928 45.65 12.93 -1.12
CA ALA A 928 46.00 11.65 -0.50
C ALA A 928 47.34 11.11 -1.00
N GLU A 929 47.65 11.28 -2.29
CA GLU A 929 48.89 10.80 -2.91
C GLU A 929 50.10 11.71 -2.60
N LEU A 930 49.93 13.03 -2.76
CA LEU A 930 51.03 14.00 -2.71
C LEU A 930 51.03 14.86 -1.44
N GLY A 931 50.00 14.78 -0.60
CA GLY A 931 49.80 15.67 0.57
C GLY A 931 50.90 15.59 1.62
N ALA A 932 51.51 14.42 1.82
CA ALA A 932 52.66 14.29 2.72
C ALA A 932 53.91 15.01 2.17
N GLN A 933 54.12 14.98 0.85
CA GLN A 933 55.21 15.70 0.20
C GLN A 933 54.93 17.20 0.15
N ALA A 934 53.67 17.59 -0.07
CA ALA A 934 53.19 18.96 0.03
C ALA A 934 53.41 19.54 1.43
N ARG A 935 53.15 18.75 2.48
CA ARG A 935 53.42 19.13 3.89
C ARG A 935 54.90 19.33 4.17
N GLY A 936 55.75 18.43 3.67
CA GLY A 936 57.20 18.57 3.76
C GLY A 936 57.71 19.82 3.04
N ALA A 937 57.22 20.09 1.83
CA ALA A 937 57.54 21.29 1.06
C ALA A 937 57.06 22.57 1.76
N PHE A 938 55.85 22.55 2.34
CA PHE A 938 55.28 23.65 3.12
C PHE A 938 56.09 23.93 4.41
N GLN A 939 56.47 22.88 5.14
CA GLN A 939 57.28 23.00 6.37
C GLN A 939 58.71 23.47 6.08
N ALA A 940 59.33 23.00 4.99
CA ALA A 940 60.64 23.49 4.55
C ALA A 940 60.59 24.98 4.16
N LEU A 941 59.47 25.44 3.60
CA LEU A 941 59.21 26.85 3.31
C LEU A 941 58.99 27.70 4.57
N ALA A 942 58.33 27.14 5.60
CA ALA A 942 58.00 27.81 6.85
C ALA A 942 59.14 27.82 7.91
N GLY A 943 60.03 26.83 7.92
CA GLY A 943 61.09 26.66 8.92
C GLY A 943 62.35 27.54 8.77
N LEU A 944 62.41 28.45 7.78
CA LEU A 944 63.64 29.14 7.39
C LEU A 944 63.88 30.54 8.03
N ASN A 945 63.11 30.99 9.03
CA ASN A 945 63.34 32.29 9.69
C ASN A 945 63.12 32.27 11.21
N VAL A 946 64.22 32.17 11.98
CA VAL A 946 64.29 32.64 13.39
C VAL A 946 65.64 33.35 13.58
N LYS A 947 65.68 34.69 13.44
CA LYS A 947 66.70 35.55 14.07
C LYS A 947 66.08 36.91 14.45
N THR A 948 66.26 37.23 15.73
CA THR A 948 65.90 38.43 16.52
C THR A 948 66.63 39.72 16.11
N ALA A 949 65.98 40.89 16.22
CA ALA A 949 66.55 42.20 16.65
C ALA A 949 65.41 43.29 16.78
N PRO A 950 65.64 44.54 17.27
CA PRO A 950 65.20 45.02 18.59
C PRO A 950 64.34 46.31 18.59
N GLU A 951 63.89 46.72 19.79
CA GLU A 951 63.06 47.91 20.14
C GLU A 951 63.64 49.29 19.77
N ALA A 952 62.76 50.29 19.53
CA ALA A 952 62.76 51.69 20.06
C ALA A 952 61.63 52.55 19.38
N PRO A 953 61.39 53.84 19.72
CA PRO A 953 60.60 54.32 20.87
C PRO A 953 59.47 55.34 20.51
N SER A 954 58.69 55.72 21.52
CA SER A 954 57.50 56.59 21.54
C SER A 954 57.71 58.09 21.23
N ALA A 955 56.70 58.77 20.67
CA ALA A 955 56.52 60.24 20.75
C ALA A 955 55.02 60.67 20.78
N PRO A 956 54.64 61.83 21.36
CA PRO A 956 53.25 62.13 21.75
C PRO A 956 52.56 63.31 21.02
N ALA A 957 51.22 63.16 20.90
CA ALA A 957 50.09 64.10 21.00
C ALA A 957 50.05 65.50 20.31
N GLY A 958 48.94 65.77 19.59
CA GLY A 958 48.37 67.10 19.29
C GLY A 958 47.08 67.08 18.43
N LYS A 959 45.96 67.60 18.96
CA LYS A 959 44.55 67.59 18.45
C LYS A 959 44.31 68.59 17.28
N ARG A 960 43.29 68.50 16.38
CA ARG A 960 41.81 68.59 16.56
C ARG A 960 41.01 68.37 15.23
N ASP A 961 39.88 67.65 15.32
CA ASP A 961 38.59 67.55 14.55
C ASP A 961 38.49 67.90 13.03
N GLU A 962 37.75 67.19 12.14
CA GLU A 962 36.36 66.68 12.20
C GLU A 962 36.09 65.36 11.39
N ARG A 963 35.19 64.51 11.96
CA ARG A 963 34.47 63.23 11.63
C ARG A 963 34.28 62.71 10.17
N PRO A 964 33.81 61.44 9.96
CA PRO A 964 34.07 60.18 10.67
C PRO A 964 34.47 59.02 9.71
N ALA A 965 35.57 58.31 10.00
CA ALA A 965 35.92 57.07 9.30
C ALA A 965 35.53 55.85 10.14
N THR A 966 34.89 54.89 9.48
CA THR A 966 34.60 53.53 9.95
C THR A 966 35.88 52.83 10.44
N ALA A 967 35.77 52.21 11.61
CA ALA A 967 36.86 51.57 12.34
C ALA A 967 37.52 50.44 11.52
N ALA A 968 38.83 50.57 11.31
CA ALA A 968 39.71 49.46 10.96
C ALA A 968 40.19 48.81 12.27
N GLU A 969 39.97 47.50 12.41
CA GLU A 969 40.48 46.68 13.50
C GLU A 969 42.02 46.58 13.47
N ALA A 970 42.60 46.56 14.66
CA ALA A 970 44.03 46.44 14.90
C ALA A 970 44.57 45.04 14.50
N PRO A 971 45.85 44.92 14.10
CA PRO A 971 46.46 43.62 13.81
C PRO A 971 46.56 42.77 15.09
N ALA A 972 46.00 41.55 15.05
CA ALA A 972 46.06 40.58 16.13
C ALA A 972 47.51 40.24 16.52
N ALA A 973 47.78 40.23 17.82
CA ALA A 973 49.07 39.88 18.40
C ALA A 973 49.46 38.43 18.04
N ALA A 974 50.72 38.23 17.62
CA ALA A 974 51.25 36.91 17.29
C ALA A 974 51.26 35.99 18.52
N VAL A 975 50.50 34.90 18.49
CA VAL A 975 50.53 33.86 19.52
C VAL A 975 51.80 33.02 19.35
N PRO A 976 52.70 32.95 20.35
CA PRO A 976 53.96 32.22 20.20
C PRO A 976 53.72 30.70 20.11
N ALA A 977 54.06 30.11 18.96
CA ALA A 977 54.02 28.66 18.76
C ALA A 977 55.02 27.96 19.70
N GLY A 978 54.57 26.90 20.39
CA GLY A 978 55.40 26.08 21.30
C GLY A 978 55.21 26.29 22.81
N GLN A 979 54.40 27.26 23.24
CA GLN A 979 54.09 27.47 24.67
C GLN A 979 53.00 26.48 25.17
N ARG A 980 53.12 26.01 26.42
CA ARG A 980 52.20 25.05 27.05
C ARG A 980 51.09 25.76 27.83
N TYR A 981 49.83 25.38 27.62
CA TYR A 981 48.65 26.00 28.22
C TYR A 981 47.80 24.98 29.00
N THR A 982 47.32 25.36 30.18
CA THR A 982 46.40 24.54 31.00
C THR A 982 45.01 25.17 31.14
N ALA A 983 44.86 26.42 30.71
CA ALA A 983 43.62 27.19 30.61
C ALA A 983 43.66 28.03 29.31
N TRP A 984 42.52 28.60 28.91
CA TRP A 984 42.44 29.45 27.73
C TRP A 984 43.04 30.83 28.02
N THR A 985 44.36 30.99 27.85
CA THR A 985 45.11 32.23 28.18
C THR A 985 45.92 32.79 27.01
N PHE A 986 45.59 32.38 25.78
CA PHE A 986 46.35 32.68 24.56
C PHE A 986 45.60 33.59 23.58
N GLY A 987 44.51 34.24 24.02
CA GLY A 987 43.68 35.09 23.18
C GLY A 987 42.73 34.30 22.26
N GLU A 988 42.20 34.96 21.25
CA GLU A 988 41.38 34.32 20.21
C GLU A 988 42.26 33.43 19.33
N LEU A 989 41.82 32.20 19.05
CA LEU A 989 42.49 31.29 18.14
C LEU A 989 41.88 31.50 16.73
N PRO A 990 42.59 32.18 15.81
CA PRO A 990 42.03 32.50 14.50
C PRO A 990 41.89 31.24 13.64
N GLU A 991 40.89 31.19 12.76
CA GLU A 991 40.70 30.05 11.84
C GLU A 991 41.87 29.90 10.84
N LEU A 992 42.52 31.01 10.52
CA LEU A 992 43.60 31.12 9.55
C LEU A 992 44.71 32.00 10.15
N MET A 993 45.96 31.55 10.08
CA MET A 993 47.13 32.30 10.51
C MET A 993 48.04 32.57 9.31
N GLU A 994 48.31 33.85 9.02
CA GLU A 994 49.19 34.27 7.93
C GLU A 994 50.67 34.20 8.38
N VAL A 995 51.46 33.34 7.73
CA VAL A 995 52.91 33.23 7.90
C VAL A 995 53.59 33.99 6.74
N ARG A 996 54.18 35.16 7.02
CA ARG A 996 54.84 36.00 5.99
C ARG A 996 56.31 35.66 5.79
N ARG A 997 56.74 35.58 4.53
CA ARG A 997 58.15 35.46 4.11
C ARG A 997 58.41 36.37 2.89
N GLY A 998 59.10 37.50 3.10
CA GLY A 998 59.36 38.46 2.02
C GLY A 998 58.06 39.01 1.41
N ALA A 999 57.93 38.97 0.08
CA ALA A 999 56.71 39.39 -0.64
C ALA A 999 55.60 38.30 -0.70
N GLN A 1000 55.79 37.13 -0.07
CA GLN A 1000 54.85 36.01 -0.12
C GLN A 1000 54.22 35.74 1.25
N SER A 1001 52.90 35.54 1.27
CA SER A 1001 52.08 35.19 2.42
C SER A 1001 51.59 33.75 2.32
N LEU A 1002 51.87 32.91 3.31
CA LEU A 1002 51.37 31.53 3.41
C LEU A 1002 50.28 31.45 4.48
N ILE A 1003 49.20 30.69 4.25
CA ILE A 1003 48.10 30.54 5.21
C ILE A 1003 48.22 29.19 5.93
N GLY A 1004 48.25 29.17 7.25
CA GLY A 1004 48.26 27.95 8.06
C GLY A 1004 47.08 27.89 9.04
N PHE A 1005 46.71 26.69 9.46
CA PHE A 1005 45.56 26.42 10.35
C PHE A 1005 46.06 26.11 11.76
N PRO A 1006 45.90 27.01 12.76
CA PRO A 1006 46.34 26.76 14.12
C PRO A 1006 45.42 25.76 14.84
N ALA A 1007 46.00 24.84 15.61
CA ALA A 1007 45.27 23.82 16.35
C ALA A 1007 45.85 23.61 17.74
N LEU A 1008 44.98 23.30 18.70
CA LEU A 1008 45.39 22.84 20.02
C LEU A 1008 45.84 21.39 19.92
N VAL A 1009 47.07 21.09 20.35
CA VAL A 1009 47.63 19.75 20.36
C VAL A 1009 47.72 19.26 21.81
N ASP A 1010 47.25 18.04 22.06
CA ASP A 1010 47.30 17.43 23.39
C ASP A 1010 48.75 17.07 23.77
N GLY A 1011 49.27 17.72 24.81
CA GLY A 1011 50.57 17.47 25.43
C GLY A 1011 50.49 16.68 26.73
N GLY A 1012 49.34 16.08 27.06
CA GLY A 1012 49.09 15.23 28.23
C GLY A 1012 48.61 16.00 29.47
N ASP A 1013 49.47 16.84 30.04
CA ASP A 1013 49.19 17.70 31.20
C ASP A 1013 48.89 19.16 30.82
N ALA A 1014 49.09 19.51 29.54
CA ALA A 1014 48.83 20.82 28.94
C ALA A 1014 48.50 20.66 27.44
N VAL A 1015 48.12 21.75 26.79
CA VAL A 1015 47.97 21.83 25.32
C VAL A 1015 48.96 22.82 24.73
N THR A 1016 49.40 22.58 23.50
CA THR A 1016 50.25 23.52 22.72
C THR A 1016 49.50 24.00 21.48
N ILE A 1017 49.94 25.11 20.88
CA ILE A 1017 49.40 25.58 19.59
C ILE A 1017 50.42 25.26 18.50
N GLU A 1018 49.97 24.50 17.49
CA GLU A 1018 50.75 24.15 16.29
C GLU A 1018 49.98 24.54 15.03
N VAL A 1019 50.70 24.82 13.95
CA VAL A 1019 50.15 25.30 12.69
C VAL A 1019 50.25 24.19 11.65
N PHE A 1020 49.12 23.83 11.06
CA PHE A 1020 49.04 22.79 10.04
C PHE A 1020 48.74 23.40 8.67
N ASP A 1021 49.15 22.70 7.63
CA ASP A 1021 48.89 23.04 6.22
C ASP A 1021 47.54 22.51 5.71
N GLU A 1022 46.94 21.57 6.45
CA GLU A 1022 45.63 20.97 6.16
C GLU A 1022 44.61 21.26 7.28
N PRO A 1023 43.43 21.82 6.95
CA PRO A 1023 42.40 22.13 7.93
C PRO A 1023 41.82 20.90 8.60
N ALA A 1024 41.72 19.76 7.90
CA ALA A 1024 41.20 18.52 8.47
C ALA A 1024 42.12 17.94 9.56
N VAL A 1025 43.45 18.02 9.35
CA VAL A 1025 44.45 17.59 10.32
C VAL A 1025 44.47 18.54 11.51
N ALA A 1026 44.42 19.86 11.24
CA ALA A 1026 44.28 20.88 12.28
C ALA A 1026 43.04 20.63 13.12
N ALA A 1027 41.86 20.47 12.52
CA ALA A 1027 40.60 20.25 13.23
C ALA A 1027 40.60 18.96 14.07
N ALA A 1028 41.16 17.86 13.55
CA ALA A 1028 41.27 16.60 14.29
C ALA A 1028 42.18 16.73 15.51
N LYS A 1029 43.35 17.37 15.35
CA LYS A 1029 44.27 17.65 16.46
C LYS A 1029 43.64 18.62 17.45
N HIS A 1030 43.05 19.71 16.95
CA HIS A 1030 42.37 20.76 17.71
C HIS A 1030 41.27 20.19 18.60
N ARG A 1031 40.43 19.27 18.10
CA ARG A 1031 39.39 18.61 18.92
C ARG A 1031 39.97 17.82 20.09
N ILE A 1032 41.06 17.09 19.86
CA ILE A 1032 41.73 16.31 20.92
C ILE A 1032 42.39 17.25 21.95
N GLY A 1033 43.09 18.29 21.49
CA GLY A 1033 43.66 19.31 22.37
C GLY A 1033 42.59 20.06 23.15
N LEU A 1034 41.48 20.44 22.51
CA LEU A 1034 40.38 21.12 23.16
C LEU A 1034 39.69 20.23 24.21
N ARG A 1035 39.52 18.92 23.95
CA ARG A 1035 39.08 17.96 24.97
C ARG A 1035 39.99 17.96 26.19
N ARG A 1036 41.31 17.92 25.96
CA ARG A 1036 42.31 17.98 27.03
C ARG A 1036 42.14 19.27 27.83
N LEU A 1037 42.01 20.41 27.15
CA LEU A 1037 41.85 21.70 27.78
C LEU A 1037 40.59 21.77 28.65
N PHE A 1038 39.45 21.25 28.16
CA PHE A 1038 38.24 21.10 28.97
C PHE A 1038 38.46 20.19 30.18
N ALA A 1039 39.04 19.00 29.98
CA ALA A 1039 39.31 18.05 31.07
C ALA A 1039 40.17 18.66 32.19
N LEU A 1040 41.13 19.51 31.84
CA LEU A 1040 41.98 20.23 32.81
C LEU A 1040 41.21 21.25 33.66
N GLN A 1041 40.08 21.78 33.19
CA GLN A 1041 39.25 22.76 33.91
C GLN A 1041 38.22 22.13 34.86
N ILE A 1042 37.86 20.86 34.66
CA ILE A 1042 36.80 20.18 35.42
C ILE A 1042 37.29 18.94 36.19
N LYS A 1043 38.54 19.00 36.69
CA LYS A 1043 39.20 17.87 37.38
C LYS A 1043 38.36 17.24 38.50
N ASP A 1044 37.62 18.04 39.27
CA ASP A 1044 36.78 17.54 40.36
C ASP A 1044 35.56 16.74 39.86
N ALA A 1045 34.94 17.20 38.76
CA ALA A 1045 33.83 16.49 38.13
C ALA A 1045 34.30 15.16 37.52
N LEU A 1046 35.50 15.14 36.93
CA LEU A 1046 36.10 13.91 36.40
C LEU A 1046 36.42 12.91 37.52
N LYS A 1047 37.03 13.35 38.63
CA LYS A 1047 37.25 12.49 39.81
C LYS A 1047 35.95 11.92 40.38
N TYR A 1048 34.86 12.70 40.35
CA TYR A 1048 33.54 12.20 40.75
C TYR A 1048 33.05 11.12 39.78
N LEU A 1049 33.15 11.34 38.46
CA LEU A 1049 32.73 10.35 37.46
C LEU A 1049 33.53 9.06 37.53
N GLU A 1050 34.86 9.13 37.70
CA GLU A 1050 35.71 7.94 37.83
C GLU A 1050 35.23 6.98 38.92
N LYS A 1051 34.60 7.51 39.98
CA LYS A 1051 34.05 6.72 41.10
C LYS A 1051 32.57 6.35 40.95
N ASN A 1052 31.80 7.05 40.11
CA ASN A 1052 30.34 6.99 40.09
C ASN A 1052 29.73 6.57 38.74
N ILE A 1053 30.49 5.96 37.83
CA ILE A 1053 29.91 5.36 36.61
C ILE A 1053 29.05 4.14 37.00
N PRO A 1054 27.74 4.12 36.67
CA PRO A 1054 26.85 3.05 37.04
C PRO A 1054 27.24 1.73 36.35
N ASP A 1055 27.09 0.62 37.07
CA ASP A 1055 27.33 -0.74 36.59
C ASP A 1055 28.72 -1.01 36.00
N LEU A 1056 29.73 -0.15 36.25
CA LEU A 1056 31.06 -0.26 35.65
C LEU A 1056 31.73 -1.61 35.92
N GLN A 1057 31.62 -2.13 37.15
CA GLN A 1057 32.19 -3.45 37.50
C GLN A 1057 31.54 -4.58 36.68
N LYS A 1058 30.21 -4.54 36.51
CA LYS A 1058 29.47 -5.53 35.73
C LYS A 1058 29.84 -5.45 34.24
N MET A 1059 29.95 -4.23 33.71
CA MET A 1059 30.41 -4.01 32.33
C MET A 1059 31.85 -4.52 32.12
N ALA A 1060 32.73 -4.28 33.09
CA ALA A 1060 34.12 -4.72 33.02
C ALA A 1060 34.25 -6.25 32.92
N VAL A 1061 33.37 -7.02 33.55
CA VAL A 1061 33.34 -8.49 33.40
C VAL A 1061 33.09 -8.90 31.95
N ALA A 1062 32.12 -8.27 31.27
CA ALA A 1062 31.83 -8.54 29.87
C ALA A 1062 32.91 -8.00 28.91
N PHE A 1063 33.62 -6.94 29.31
CA PHE A 1063 34.69 -6.31 28.54
C PHE A 1063 36.07 -6.96 28.74
N MET A 1064 36.24 -7.81 29.76
CA MET A 1064 37.50 -8.49 30.10
C MET A 1064 38.23 -9.17 28.91
N PRO A 1065 37.55 -9.77 27.90
CA PRO A 1065 38.22 -10.33 26.74
C PRO A 1065 38.86 -9.29 25.80
N LEU A 1066 38.52 -8.01 25.94
CA LEU A 1066 38.90 -6.91 25.05
C LEU A 1066 39.88 -5.92 25.67
N GLY A 1067 39.77 -5.68 26.99
CA GLY A 1067 40.60 -4.73 27.71
C GLY A 1067 40.33 -4.70 29.20
N THR A 1068 40.86 -3.68 29.87
CA THR A 1068 40.76 -3.51 31.33
C THR A 1068 39.60 -2.61 31.76
N LEU A 1069 39.24 -2.67 33.04
CA LEU A 1069 38.22 -1.78 33.63
C LEU A 1069 38.59 -0.31 33.47
N GLU A 1070 39.85 0.05 33.67
CA GLU A 1070 40.35 1.42 33.54
C GLU A 1070 40.28 1.92 32.08
N GLU A 1071 40.57 1.05 31.11
CA GLU A 1071 40.41 1.39 29.69
C GLU A 1071 38.94 1.60 29.29
N LEU A 1072 38.01 0.81 29.85
CA LEU A 1072 36.58 1.02 29.63
C LEU A 1072 36.08 2.31 30.28
N ARG A 1073 36.53 2.58 31.51
CA ARG A 1073 36.24 3.83 32.22
C ARG A 1073 36.68 5.04 31.42
N ALA A 1074 37.93 5.03 30.95
CA ALA A 1074 38.49 6.10 30.13
C ALA A 1074 37.67 6.34 28.86
N GLN A 1075 37.25 5.27 28.18
CA GLN A 1075 36.40 5.39 27.00
C GLN A 1075 35.03 6.03 27.28
N VAL A 1076 34.37 5.64 28.37
CA VAL A 1076 33.08 6.24 28.76
C VAL A 1076 33.25 7.73 29.04
N ILE A 1077 34.33 8.11 29.73
CA ILE A 1077 34.64 9.51 30.06
C ILE A 1077 34.98 10.31 28.80
N ASP A 1078 35.81 9.79 27.90
CA ASP A 1078 36.20 10.45 26.66
C ASP A 1078 34.98 10.76 25.78
N VAL A 1079 34.08 9.78 25.60
CA VAL A 1079 32.85 9.98 24.84
C VAL A 1079 31.91 10.97 25.53
N ALA A 1080 31.84 10.93 26.87
CA ALA A 1080 31.04 11.89 27.62
C ALA A 1080 31.58 13.32 27.48
N LEU A 1081 32.91 13.50 27.49
CA LEU A 1081 33.58 14.77 27.27
C LEU A 1081 33.33 15.31 25.85
N ASP A 1082 33.49 14.46 24.83
CA ASP A 1082 33.21 14.84 23.43
C ASP A 1082 31.77 15.32 23.28
N ARG A 1083 30.81 14.60 23.88
CA ARG A 1083 29.38 14.96 23.83
C ARG A 1083 29.03 16.20 24.65
N ALA A 1084 29.67 16.41 25.80
CA ALA A 1084 29.39 17.53 26.68
C ALA A 1084 30.02 18.84 26.20
N PHE A 1085 31.19 18.79 25.55
CA PHE A 1085 31.99 19.99 25.30
C PHE A 1085 32.36 20.23 23.83
N LEU A 1086 32.46 19.20 22.98
CA LEU A 1086 32.94 19.32 21.59
C LEU A 1086 31.82 19.35 20.53
N GLN A 1087 30.69 19.98 20.87
CA GLN A 1087 29.63 20.26 19.90
C GLN A 1087 29.99 21.48 19.05
N ASP A 1088 29.73 21.43 17.75
CA ASP A 1088 29.95 22.57 16.86
C ASP A 1088 28.91 23.69 17.13
N PRO A 1089 29.29 24.98 17.01
CA PRO A 1089 30.65 25.47 16.77
C PRO A 1089 31.56 25.30 18.00
N LEU A 1090 32.84 24.99 17.77
CA LEU A 1090 33.84 24.91 18.84
C LEU A 1090 34.21 26.33 19.33
N PRO A 1091 34.61 26.51 20.60
CA PRO A 1091 35.06 27.81 21.09
C PRO A 1091 36.33 28.27 20.39
N THR A 1092 36.36 29.54 19.98
CA THR A 1092 37.51 30.22 19.36
C THR A 1092 38.11 31.28 20.27
N ASP A 1093 37.47 31.61 21.40
CA ASP A 1093 37.91 32.61 22.36
C ASP A 1093 37.70 32.17 23.83
N GLU A 1094 38.23 32.97 24.76
CA GLU A 1094 38.15 32.66 26.19
C GLU A 1094 36.71 32.68 26.72
N ALA A 1095 35.88 33.61 26.22
CA ALA A 1095 34.49 33.78 26.65
C ALA A 1095 33.63 32.59 26.21
N GLY A 1096 33.76 32.15 24.96
CA GLY A 1096 33.10 30.96 24.43
C GLY A 1096 33.56 29.69 25.13
N PHE A 1097 34.86 29.59 25.46
CA PHE A 1097 35.40 28.44 26.19
C PHE A 1097 34.84 28.35 27.61
N LYS A 1098 34.84 29.46 28.37
CA LYS A 1098 34.26 29.50 29.73
C LYS A 1098 32.77 29.16 29.73
N ARG A 1099 32.00 29.73 28.80
CA ARG A 1099 30.58 29.41 28.63
C ARG A 1099 30.36 27.92 28.39
N ARG A 1100 31.18 27.31 27.51
CA ARG A 1100 31.10 25.87 27.22
C ARG A 1100 31.48 25.01 28.42
N VAL A 1101 32.46 25.43 29.23
CA VAL A 1101 32.81 24.76 30.50
C VAL A 1101 31.60 24.76 31.44
N GLU A 1102 30.94 25.91 31.65
CA GLU A 1102 29.79 26.04 32.55
C GLU A 1102 28.59 25.20 32.09
N GLU A 1103 28.18 25.34 30.83
CA GLU A 1103 27.07 24.58 30.23
C GLU A 1103 27.33 23.08 30.24
N GLY A 1104 28.54 22.67 29.83
CA GLY A 1104 28.92 21.27 29.73
C GLY A 1104 29.06 20.60 31.10
N ARG A 1105 29.56 21.32 32.11
CA ARG A 1105 29.73 20.80 33.48
C ARG A 1105 28.40 20.37 34.10
N GLY A 1106 27.31 21.12 33.88
CA GLY A 1106 25.99 20.79 34.42
C GLY A 1106 25.37 19.51 33.83
N ARG A 1107 25.70 19.16 32.58
CA ARG A 1107 25.15 17.99 31.87
C ARG A 1107 26.07 16.77 31.82
N LEU A 1108 27.34 16.93 32.17
CA LEU A 1108 28.37 15.90 32.00
C LEU A 1108 28.02 14.58 32.70
N THR A 1109 27.52 14.62 33.94
CA THR A 1109 27.14 13.40 34.68
C THR A 1109 25.98 12.66 34.05
N LEU A 1110 24.97 13.37 33.56
CA LEU A 1110 23.84 12.75 32.86
C LEU A 1110 24.30 12.08 31.57
N ILE A 1111 25.17 12.74 30.80
CA ILE A 1111 25.73 12.20 29.56
C ILE A 1111 26.61 10.97 29.85
N ALA A 1112 27.48 11.02 30.86
CA ALA A 1112 28.31 9.88 31.24
C ALA A 1112 27.47 8.66 31.65
N ASN A 1113 26.36 8.87 32.38
CA ASN A 1113 25.41 7.81 32.70
C ASN A 1113 24.70 7.25 31.46
N GLU A 1114 24.36 8.10 30.48
CA GLU A 1114 23.77 7.66 29.20
C GLU A 1114 24.75 6.79 28.41
N VAL A 1115 26.01 7.22 28.30
CA VAL A 1115 27.10 6.49 27.63
C VAL A 1115 27.34 5.15 28.33
N ALA A 1116 27.44 5.15 29.66
CA ALA A 1116 27.60 3.93 30.46
C ALA A 1116 26.45 2.95 30.27
N ARG A 1117 25.19 3.42 30.28
CA ARG A 1117 24.02 2.58 30.04
C ARG A 1117 24.07 1.94 28.65
N LEU A 1118 24.40 2.72 27.61
CA LEU A 1118 24.53 2.17 26.25
C LEU A 1118 25.68 1.15 26.16
N ALA A 1119 26.84 1.45 26.74
CA ALA A 1119 27.96 0.52 26.81
C ALA A 1119 27.56 -0.80 27.48
N GLY A 1120 26.80 -0.74 28.58
CA GLY A 1120 26.30 -1.92 29.29
C GLY A 1120 25.34 -2.76 28.44
N VAL A 1121 24.44 -2.12 27.68
CA VAL A 1121 23.56 -2.82 26.74
C VAL A 1121 24.37 -3.50 25.63
N ILE A 1122 25.34 -2.79 25.04
CA ILE A 1122 26.19 -3.35 23.98
C ILE A 1122 27.00 -4.55 24.50
N LEU A 1123 27.61 -4.41 25.68
CA LEU A 1123 28.44 -5.47 26.28
C LEU A 1123 27.61 -6.70 26.70
N ALA A 1124 26.37 -6.50 27.12
CA ALA A 1124 25.45 -7.61 27.38
C ALA A 1124 25.15 -8.42 26.11
N GLU A 1125 24.81 -7.74 25.01
CA GLU A 1125 24.57 -8.40 23.72
C GLU A 1125 25.85 -9.02 23.13
N TYR A 1126 27.01 -8.40 23.35
CA TYR A 1126 28.31 -8.94 22.98
C TYR A 1126 28.57 -10.27 23.68
N ALA A 1127 28.32 -10.36 24.99
CA ALA A 1127 28.50 -11.59 25.76
C ALA A 1127 27.56 -12.72 25.25
N VAL A 1128 26.31 -12.38 24.90
CA VAL A 1128 25.35 -13.34 24.32
C VAL A 1128 25.83 -13.84 22.95
N ALA A 1129 26.21 -12.93 22.05
CA ALA A 1129 26.70 -13.28 20.71
C ALA A 1129 28.00 -14.12 20.79
N ALA A 1130 28.95 -13.75 21.64
CA ALA A 1130 30.19 -14.48 21.86
C ALA A 1130 29.94 -15.91 22.37
N ARG A 1131 29.02 -16.08 23.33
CA ARG A 1131 28.60 -17.40 23.81
C ARG A 1131 27.92 -18.21 22.71
N LYS A 1132 27.00 -17.60 21.95
CA LYS A 1132 26.28 -18.28 20.86
C LYS A 1132 27.22 -18.78 19.76
N ILE A 1133 28.23 -17.99 19.39
CA ILE A 1133 29.27 -18.40 18.44
C ILE A 1133 30.03 -19.63 18.97
N LYS A 1134 30.41 -19.62 20.26
CA LYS A 1134 31.08 -20.76 20.91
C LYS A 1134 30.20 -22.02 20.93
N ASP A 1135 28.89 -21.88 21.09
CA ASP A 1135 27.92 -22.98 21.15
C ASP A 1135 27.53 -23.54 19.76
N THR A 1136 27.88 -22.85 18.66
CA THR A 1136 27.46 -23.20 17.29
C THR A 1136 28.61 -23.72 16.40
N LYS A 1137 29.71 -24.19 17.01
CA LYS A 1137 30.95 -24.61 16.31
C LYS A 1137 30.79 -25.70 15.22
N ILE A 1138 29.66 -26.40 15.18
CA ILE A 1138 29.36 -27.43 14.17
C ILE A 1138 29.28 -26.83 12.75
N GLN A 1139 29.08 -25.51 12.61
CA GLN A 1139 29.01 -24.80 11.32
C GLN A 1139 30.17 -23.82 11.15
N PRO A 1140 31.38 -24.30 10.78
CA PRO A 1140 32.63 -23.53 10.91
C PRO A 1140 32.62 -22.22 10.10
N THR A 1141 32.08 -22.25 8.88
CA THR A 1141 32.04 -21.10 7.98
C THR A 1141 31.20 -19.95 8.52
N ALA A 1142 30.00 -20.23 9.04
CA ALA A 1142 29.10 -19.22 9.59
C ALA A 1142 29.65 -18.70 10.94
N THR A 1143 30.21 -19.57 11.77
CA THR A 1143 30.84 -19.14 13.04
C THR A 1143 32.09 -18.30 12.83
N ALA A 1144 32.91 -18.58 11.80
CA ALA A 1144 34.09 -17.79 11.48
C ALA A 1144 33.71 -16.39 10.99
N ASP A 1145 32.72 -16.28 10.12
CA ASP A 1145 32.21 -14.99 9.65
C ASP A 1145 31.56 -14.18 10.79
N ALA A 1146 30.73 -14.82 11.62
CA ALA A 1146 30.12 -14.18 12.79
C ALA A 1146 31.18 -13.68 13.79
N LEU A 1147 32.26 -14.44 14.00
CA LEU A 1147 33.37 -14.03 14.87
C LEU A 1147 34.12 -12.81 14.30
N GLN A 1148 34.37 -12.79 12.99
CA GLN A 1148 35.00 -11.63 12.34
C GLN A 1148 34.11 -10.39 12.44
N GLN A 1149 32.80 -10.53 12.22
CA GLN A 1149 31.85 -9.43 12.40
C GLN A 1149 31.86 -8.91 13.85
N LEU A 1150 31.82 -9.83 14.83
CA LEU A 1150 31.84 -9.49 16.24
C LEU A 1150 33.09 -8.68 16.63
N GLN A 1151 34.27 -9.11 16.17
CA GLN A 1151 35.54 -8.43 16.44
C GLN A 1151 35.64 -7.04 15.79
N ARG A 1152 35.02 -6.85 14.61
CA ARG A 1152 34.99 -5.56 13.91
C ARG A 1152 34.03 -4.57 14.55
N LEU A 1153 32.92 -5.04 15.13
CA LEU A 1153 31.97 -4.18 15.83
C LEU A 1153 32.52 -3.84 17.22
N VAL A 1154 32.89 -4.84 18.02
CA VAL A 1154 33.28 -4.64 19.41
C VAL A 1154 34.76 -4.97 19.59
N GLY A 1155 35.61 -4.01 19.22
CA GLY A 1155 37.06 -4.04 19.48
C GLY A 1155 37.43 -3.44 20.84
N LYS A 1156 38.73 -3.40 21.15
CA LYS A 1156 39.28 -2.85 22.41
C LYS A 1156 38.84 -1.41 22.70
N ARG A 1157 38.67 -0.59 21.66
CA ARG A 1157 38.33 0.85 21.77
C ARG A 1157 36.96 1.21 21.18
N PHE A 1158 36.02 0.25 21.15
CA PHE A 1158 34.79 0.38 20.36
C PHE A 1158 33.94 1.62 20.69
N LEU A 1159 33.94 2.11 21.93
CA LEU A 1159 33.17 3.29 22.33
C LEU A 1159 33.75 4.60 21.78
N VAL A 1160 35.07 4.70 21.67
CA VAL A 1160 35.74 5.94 21.22
C VAL A 1160 35.95 5.95 19.71
N ASP A 1161 36.24 4.78 19.12
CA ASP A 1161 36.53 4.67 17.69
C ASP A 1161 35.25 4.70 16.82
N THR A 1162 34.08 4.54 17.44
CA THR A 1162 32.79 4.52 16.74
C THR A 1162 32.00 5.81 17.00
N PRO A 1163 31.51 6.51 15.94
CA PRO A 1163 30.65 7.66 16.10
C PRO A 1163 29.40 7.35 16.96
N TRP A 1164 29.01 8.27 17.84
CA TRP A 1164 27.91 8.07 18.80
C TRP A 1164 26.60 7.59 18.15
N GLN A 1165 26.23 8.17 17.01
CA GLN A 1165 25.02 7.82 16.26
C GLN A 1165 25.03 6.35 15.80
N ARG A 1166 26.21 5.78 15.51
CA ARG A 1166 26.38 4.39 15.08
C ARG A 1166 26.42 3.42 16.25
N LEU A 1167 26.96 3.83 17.40
CA LEU A 1167 26.94 3.04 18.64
C LEU A 1167 25.50 2.68 19.07
N GLN A 1168 24.52 3.55 18.83
CA GLN A 1168 23.11 3.28 19.13
C GLN A 1168 22.56 2.03 18.43
N HIS A 1169 23.17 1.59 17.33
CA HIS A 1169 22.74 0.43 16.56
C HIS A 1169 23.49 -0.87 16.90
N PHE A 1170 24.56 -0.82 17.70
CA PHE A 1170 25.41 -1.98 17.99
C PHE A 1170 24.64 -3.14 18.62
N ALA A 1171 23.79 -2.86 19.61
CA ALA A 1171 22.96 -3.88 20.25
C ALA A 1171 22.10 -4.64 19.22
N ARG A 1172 21.58 -3.95 18.20
CA ARG A 1172 20.81 -4.57 17.11
C ARG A 1172 21.70 -5.44 16.21
N TYR A 1173 22.89 -4.98 15.84
CA TYR A 1173 23.82 -5.76 15.03
C TYR A 1173 24.29 -7.03 15.75
N LEU A 1174 24.54 -6.94 17.06
CA LEU A 1174 24.91 -8.08 17.90
C LEU A 1174 23.75 -9.08 18.04
N LYS A 1175 22.51 -8.61 18.21
CA LYS A 1175 21.32 -9.47 18.14
C LYS A 1175 21.16 -10.17 16.79
N ALA A 1176 21.50 -9.50 15.70
CA ALA A 1176 21.45 -10.09 14.37
C ALA A 1176 22.41 -11.27 14.22
N ILE A 1177 23.60 -11.21 14.86
CA ILE A 1177 24.54 -12.33 14.92
C ILE A 1177 23.90 -13.53 15.63
N THR A 1178 23.28 -13.30 16.80
CA THR A 1178 22.61 -14.37 17.57
C THR A 1178 21.47 -15.01 16.78
N LEU A 1179 20.57 -14.20 16.21
CA LEU A 1179 19.43 -14.66 15.43
C LEU A 1179 19.84 -15.42 14.17
N ARG A 1180 20.92 -15.01 13.50
CA ARG A 1180 21.49 -15.76 12.39
C ARG A 1180 21.85 -17.18 12.81
N LEU A 1181 22.57 -17.31 13.92
CA LEU A 1181 23.03 -18.61 14.43
C LEU A 1181 21.87 -19.47 14.96
N ASP A 1182 20.78 -18.88 15.44
CA ASP A 1182 19.53 -19.60 15.76
C ASP A 1182 18.88 -20.19 14.51
N LYS A 1183 18.74 -19.38 13.46
CA LYS A 1183 18.09 -19.78 12.19
C LYS A 1183 18.94 -20.75 11.37
N LEU A 1184 20.26 -20.71 11.53
CA LEU A 1184 21.21 -21.56 10.82
C LEU A 1184 20.91 -23.07 10.98
N ARG A 1185 20.34 -23.49 12.12
CA ARG A 1185 19.95 -24.90 12.33
C ARG A 1185 18.79 -25.34 11.44
N GLY A 1186 17.87 -24.43 11.12
CA GLY A 1186 16.67 -24.74 10.34
C GLY A 1186 16.89 -24.69 8.82
N ASP A 1187 17.83 -23.86 8.36
CA ASP A 1187 18.06 -23.63 6.91
C ASP A 1187 19.52 -23.21 6.64
N PRO A 1188 20.48 -24.17 6.66
CA PRO A 1188 21.90 -23.88 6.44
C PRO A 1188 22.21 -23.46 5.00
N ASP A 1189 21.46 -23.96 4.00
CA ASP A 1189 21.67 -23.65 2.59
C ASP A 1189 21.34 -22.19 2.28
N ARG A 1190 20.26 -21.65 2.86
CA ARG A 1190 19.92 -20.24 2.73
C ARG A 1190 20.95 -19.33 3.37
N ASP A 1191 21.52 -19.70 4.52
CA ASP A 1191 22.62 -18.92 5.13
C ASP A 1191 23.84 -18.88 4.19
N ALA A 1192 24.22 -20.05 3.64
CA ALA A 1192 25.34 -20.16 2.72
C ALA A 1192 25.14 -19.31 1.45
N GLN A 1193 23.94 -19.32 0.86
CA GLN A 1193 23.59 -18.47 -0.29
C GLN A 1193 23.72 -16.98 0.03
N ARG A 1194 23.16 -16.53 1.17
CA ARG A 1194 23.24 -15.11 1.58
C ARG A 1194 24.66 -14.68 1.91
N LEU A 1195 25.45 -15.57 2.50
CA LEU A 1195 26.86 -15.31 2.75
C LEU A 1195 27.65 -15.20 1.43
N ALA A 1196 27.32 -16.01 0.42
CA ALA A 1196 27.93 -15.92 -0.90
C ALA A 1196 27.62 -14.58 -1.62
N GLU A 1197 26.42 -14.03 -1.44
CA GLU A 1197 26.05 -12.70 -1.95
C GLU A 1197 26.77 -11.55 -1.19
N LEU A 1198 26.99 -11.71 0.11
CA LEU A 1198 27.60 -10.67 0.96
C LEU A 1198 29.11 -10.56 0.77
N ARG A 1199 29.82 -11.69 0.67
CA ARG A 1199 31.30 -11.73 0.66
C ARG A 1199 31.95 -10.80 -0.37
N PRO A 1200 31.50 -10.72 -1.64
CA PRO A 1200 32.11 -9.83 -2.62
C PRO A 1200 32.07 -8.35 -2.20
N GLN A 1201 30.98 -7.92 -1.56
CA GLN A 1201 30.79 -6.53 -1.11
C GLN A 1201 31.74 -6.19 0.05
N GLU A 1202 31.90 -7.11 1.00
CA GLU A 1202 32.86 -6.93 2.10
C GLU A 1202 34.31 -6.98 1.63
N GLN A 1203 34.66 -7.94 0.77
CA GLN A 1203 36.02 -8.09 0.27
C GLN A 1203 36.51 -6.84 -0.46
N ARG A 1204 35.64 -6.25 -1.29
CA ARG A 1204 35.92 -4.98 -1.98
C ARG A 1204 36.23 -3.87 -0.98
N TYR A 1205 35.38 -3.66 0.03
CA TYR A 1205 35.62 -2.66 1.07
C TYR A 1205 36.96 -2.85 1.80
N TRP A 1206 37.26 -4.07 2.26
CA TRP A 1206 38.49 -4.33 3.01
C TRP A 1206 39.74 -4.20 2.13
N ARG A 1207 39.64 -4.52 0.84
CA ARG A 1207 40.72 -4.31 -0.13
C ARG A 1207 41.03 -2.83 -0.29
N LEU A 1208 40.00 -2.00 -0.52
CA LEU A 1208 40.17 -0.56 -0.68
C LEU A 1208 40.72 0.09 0.60
N LEU A 1209 40.26 -0.35 1.77
CA LEU A 1209 40.81 0.13 3.04
C LEU A 1209 42.32 -0.19 3.19
N ALA A 1210 42.73 -1.38 2.75
CA ALA A 1210 44.14 -1.79 2.76
C ALA A 1210 44.97 -0.97 1.75
N GLU A 1211 44.46 -0.76 0.54
CA GLU A 1211 45.09 0.09 -0.50
C GLU A 1211 45.29 1.53 0.00
N ARG A 1212 44.31 2.07 0.72
CA ARG A 1212 44.37 3.41 1.33
C ARG A 1212 45.10 3.45 2.67
N LYS A 1213 45.83 2.40 3.05
CA LYS A 1213 46.59 2.31 4.32
C LYS A 1213 45.75 2.67 5.56
N GLY A 1214 44.47 2.34 5.55
CA GLY A 1214 43.54 2.62 6.64
C GLY A 1214 42.88 4.00 6.61
N ALA A 1215 43.12 4.84 5.60
CA ALA A 1215 42.43 6.13 5.46
C ALA A 1215 40.98 5.92 5.00
N ILE A 1216 40.03 6.48 5.76
CA ILE A 1216 38.58 6.38 5.54
C ILE A 1216 38.05 7.78 5.30
N ASP A 1217 37.42 8.00 4.15
CA ASP A 1217 36.60 9.19 3.89
C ASP A 1217 35.14 8.96 4.31
N GLU A 1218 34.32 10.01 4.26
CA GLU A 1218 32.92 9.95 4.70
C GLU A 1218 32.10 8.90 3.94
N ARG A 1219 32.33 8.73 2.64
CA ARG A 1219 31.61 7.77 1.78
C ARG A 1219 32.01 6.34 2.09
N MET A 1220 33.30 6.09 2.34
CA MET A 1220 33.80 4.80 2.79
C MET A 1220 33.20 4.47 4.16
N GLY A 1221 33.09 5.46 5.04
CA GLY A 1221 32.36 5.35 6.30
C GLY A 1221 30.88 4.96 6.10
N GLU A 1222 30.16 5.58 5.16
CA GLU A 1222 28.78 5.21 4.84
C GLU A 1222 28.67 3.77 4.33
N PHE A 1223 29.55 3.38 3.40
CA PHE A 1223 29.58 2.03 2.85
C PHE A 1223 29.80 0.97 3.94
N ARG A 1224 30.73 1.22 4.86
CA ARG A 1224 31.02 0.36 6.01
C ARG A 1224 29.78 0.06 6.83
N TRP A 1225 28.93 1.06 7.08
CA TRP A 1225 27.73 0.89 7.89
C TRP A 1225 26.58 0.25 7.11
N LEU A 1226 26.48 0.50 5.80
CA LEU A 1226 25.54 -0.21 4.94
C LEU A 1226 25.82 -1.71 4.85
N LEU A 1227 27.07 -2.15 4.99
CA LEU A 1227 27.40 -3.58 5.10
C LEU A 1227 26.76 -4.22 6.34
N GLU A 1228 26.73 -3.53 7.49
CA GLU A 1228 26.05 -4.04 8.70
C GLU A 1228 24.53 -4.07 8.52
N GLU A 1229 23.95 -3.08 7.84
CA GLU A 1229 22.53 -3.08 7.51
C GLU A 1229 22.18 -4.22 6.54
N LEU A 1230 23.04 -4.50 5.56
CA LEU A 1230 22.86 -5.62 4.63
C LEU A 1230 22.90 -6.95 5.38
N ARG A 1231 23.81 -7.10 6.36
CA ARG A 1231 23.86 -8.28 7.24
C ARG A 1231 22.56 -8.45 8.03
N VAL A 1232 21.99 -7.39 8.59
CA VAL A 1232 20.66 -7.45 9.25
C VAL A 1232 19.58 -7.86 8.25
N SER A 1233 19.55 -7.26 7.05
CA SER A 1233 18.57 -7.59 6.01
C SER A 1233 18.67 -9.03 5.49
N PHE A 1234 19.86 -9.64 5.51
CA PHE A 1234 20.07 -10.99 5.04
C PHE A 1234 19.75 -12.03 6.10
N PHE A 1235 20.21 -11.82 7.33
CA PHE A 1235 20.21 -12.85 8.36
C PHE A 1235 19.20 -12.63 9.49
N ALA A 1236 18.70 -11.40 9.67
CA ALA A 1236 17.82 -11.02 10.78
C ALA A 1236 16.74 -9.99 10.38
N GLN A 1237 15.98 -10.31 9.32
CA GLN A 1237 14.97 -9.40 8.72
C GLN A 1237 13.95 -8.83 9.71
N GLU A 1238 13.61 -9.58 10.75
CA GLU A 1238 12.69 -9.16 11.82
C GLU A 1238 13.17 -7.95 12.63
N LEU A 1239 14.49 -7.71 12.70
CA LEU A 1239 15.06 -6.56 13.42
C LEU A 1239 14.91 -5.24 12.66
N ARG A 1240 14.58 -5.28 11.36
CA ARG A 1240 14.43 -4.15 10.44
C ARG A 1240 15.69 -3.28 10.30
N THR A 1241 15.88 -2.70 9.11
CA THR A 1241 16.95 -1.72 8.85
C THR A 1241 16.37 -0.30 8.93
N PRO A 1242 17.15 0.71 9.36
CA PRO A 1242 16.68 2.09 9.47
C PRO A 1242 16.63 2.78 8.10
N GLN A 1243 17.28 2.18 7.11
CA GLN A 1243 17.24 2.57 5.72
C GLN A 1243 17.18 1.34 4.80
N PRO A 1244 16.53 1.43 3.62
CA PRO A 1244 16.53 0.34 2.65
C PRO A 1244 17.95 0.02 2.17
N VAL A 1245 18.34 -1.26 2.21
CA VAL A 1245 19.67 -1.70 1.81
C VAL A 1245 19.56 -2.91 0.87
N SER A 1246 20.42 -2.97 -0.13
CA SER A 1246 20.50 -4.10 -1.07
C SER A 1246 21.87 -4.12 -1.72
N VAL A 1247 22.27 -5.27 -2.28
CA VAL A 1247 23.53 -5.42 -3.03
C VAL A 1247 23.63 -4.34 -4.13
N LYS A 1248 22.55 -4.10 -4.88
CA LYS A 1248 22.49 -3.04 -5.91
C LYS A 1248 22.75 -1.63 -5.38
N ARG A 1249 22.34 -1.33 -4.13
CA ARG A 1249 22.60 -0.04 -3.51
C ARG A 1249 24.08 0.07 -3.11
N LEU A 1250 24.66 -1.00 -2.58
CA LEU A 1250 26.10 -1.04 -2.29
C LEU A 1250 26.89 -0.94 -3.60
N ASP A 1251 26.54 -1.65 -4.67
CA ASP A 1251 27.22 -1.54 -5.97
C ASP A 1251 27.23 -0.10 -6.51
N LYS A 1252 26.11 0.62 -6.38
CA LYS A 1252 26.05 2.05 -6.77
C LYS A 1252 26.97 2.93 -5.92
N LEU A 1253 26.98 2.72 -4.61
CA LEU A 1253 27.87 3.46 -3.71
C LEU A 1253 29.34 3.09 -3.96
N TRP A 1254 29.61 1.84 -4.35
CA TRP A 1254 30.93 1.37 -4.74
C TRP A 1254 31.46 2.09 -5.98
N VAL A 1255 30.63 2.23 -7.02
CA VAL A 1255 31.00 3.01 -8.22
C VAL A 1255 31.34 4.46 -7.85
N GLN A 1256 30.63 5.06 -6.88
CA GLN A 1256 30.90 6.41 -6.38
C GLN A 1256 32.16 6.51 -5.49
N LEU A 1257 32.70 5.39 -5.02
CA LEU A 1257 33.97 5.31 -4.28
C LEU A 1257 35.17 5.12 -5.23
N GLU A 1258 34.93 4.55 -6.40
CA GLU A 1258 35.93 4.38 -7.48
C GLU A 1258 36.06 5.64 -8.37
N SER A 1259 35.01 6.47 -8.46
CA SER A 1259 35.00 7.79 -9.11
C SER A 1259 35.49 8.91 -8.21
#